data_AF-A0A538QNI2-F1
#
_entry.id   AF-A0A538QNI2-F1
#
_cell.length_a   1.000
_cell.length_b   1.000
_cell.length_c   1.000
_cell.angle_alpha   90.00
_cell.angle_beta   90.00
_cell.angle_gamma   90.00
#
_symmetry.space_group_name_H-M   'P 1'
#
loop_
_entity.id
_entity.type
_entity.pdbx_description
1 polymer ?
#
loop_
_entity_poly.entity_id
_entity_poly.type
_entity_poly.pdbx_seq_one_letter_code
_entity_poly.pdbx_strand_id
1 'polypeptide(L)'
;TGPATPSYTSDVYPILERARTTEWVVQVFGAHAWPDPVYDDATRTAIFNRLANPAGGGGNMPRLNSATLTPTQYQVMLNWKNDTFTRDWVAPPPPPPGITPAGLDQSALINCVGAAFFPGIEAGGIAGTPIIDHANYVGASDPLRLNQAVVSAGDMSRYMALPWQADFKACASNWWPVPRPNSVIPEGTSSYQAWDRGVGTMLDMVSKWHSLGFVVKQGSQYVEVDRCDATYITLLTPHLDFQDVPEGPMGMSRKTALAIEFEVSSTGAAVTLEVQPGDGPTHPRVTLSAPSVTVGPTTGSAIATARLWVLYETGPVGEVVTTQATVRHVASSSAWTVTISANTVARRVTATALVLDRSGSMSEDRGDGQTKHDSLVEAASIMVDLALDGDGIGVVRFNEDAQVLQGVTALGPASDPFDPARLGTKNIVSGTGLAPSGSTSIGDGIFEGRGILDSAGGSYAGKAMVVLTDGVENQPRWIADVAPQINALTYAVGLGTPQNTSAAALQTISGNHGGYLLLTGAISGDNRFILQKYFLQILAGISNAEIVLDPQGNLIPGREQRIPFQLTEADAGVDVIVLTPNAEIVDFRLETPNGLVIEPWRALAEPSMVFSLAPLRSFYRVVLPTELIPARFDQAGTWHALLTIGKPRVNRPDVPQATFGRHRIDVPVEHHRTAVEAVALAAEQRTVPYSLVVHAYSNLSLRAAAHQSGFEPGATVALEATLAESGIPARAGAHVWTELARPNGVRETVVLRETVPGHFVGNFATGAAGIYRCRVRATGTSSAGYAFQREQTVTAAVWQGGDRDADPQCTGGGPVVRWLEEHDRKLCQLLRCILGEGGALSHDCAKRLHAAGVDLERLRHCLEACCKPVKPGRDG
;
A
#
# COMPACT_ATOMS: atom_id res chain seq x y z
N THR A 1 -68.91 21.64 25.59
CA THR A 1 -68.97 20.92 26.87
C THR A 1 -69.36 19.49 26.60
N GLY A 2 -68.83 18.52 27.36
CA GLY A 2 -69.15 17.10 27.19
C GLY A 2 -70.54 16.72 27.73
N PRO A 3 -71.01 15.48 27.50
CA PRO A 3 -72.26 14.99 28.06
C PRO A 3 -72.20 15.00 29.60
N ALA A 4 -73.33 15.35 30.24
CA ALA A 4 -73.43 15.36 31.70
C ALA A 4 -73.19 13.97 32.32
N THR A 5 -73.66 12.92 31.64
CA THR A 5 -73.44 11.51 31.98
C THR A 5 -72.85 10.80 30.76
N PRO A 6 -71.51 10.68 30.64
CA PRO A 6 -70.88 10.05 29.49
C PRO A 6 -71.25 8.57 29.34
N SER A 7 -71.23 8.06 28.12
CA SER A 7 -71.30 6.62 27.80
C SER A 7 -69.94 5.96 28.00
N TYR A 8 -69.89 4.78 28.60
CA TYR A 8 -68.64 4.02 28.64
C TYR A 8 -68.23 3.62 27.22
N THR A 9 -69.17 3.09 26.44
CA THR A 9 -68.92 2.56 25.10
C THR A 9 -68.55 3.64 24.09
N SER A 10 -69.21 4.80 24.11
CA SER A 10 -69.05 5.84 23.09
C SER A 10 -68.08 6.96 23.48
N ASP A 11 -67.92 7.27 24.78
CA ASP A 11 -67.13 8.43 25.21
C ASP A 11 -65.82 8.03 25.92
N VAL A 12 -65.83 6.96 26.73
CA VAL A 12 -64.66 6.53 27.53
C VAL A 12 -63.78 5.53 26.78
N TYR A 13 -64.38 4.44 26.27
CA TYR A 13 -63.67 3.35 25.62
C TYR A 13 -62.75 3.82 24.46
N PRO A 14 -63.16 4.74 23.57
CA PRO A 14 -62.27 5.20 22.50
C PRO A 14 -60.98 5.88 23.00
N ILE A 15 -61.01 6.53 24.17
CA ILE A 15 -59.81 7.14 24.77
C ILE A 15 -58.88 6.04 25.28
N LEU A 16 -59.42 5.03 25.97
CA LEU A 16 -58.65 3.91 26.50
C LEU A 16 -58.06 3.02 25.39
N GLU A 17 -58.84 2.73 24.36
CA GLU A 17 -58.43 1.88 23.24
C GLU A 17 -57.32 2.53 22.40
N ARG A 18 -57.39 3.85 22.17
CA ARG A 18 -56.32 4.59 21.50
C ARG A 18 -55.03 4.57 22.31
N ALA A 19 -55.11 4.65 23.64
CA ALA A 19 -53.91 4.51 24.47
C ALA A 19 -53.33 3.09 24.38
N ARG A 20 -54.16 2.04 24.42
CA ARG A 20 -53.73 0.64 24.33
C ARG A 20 -53.01 0.33 23.01
N THR A 21 -53.62 0.73 21.88
CA THR A 21 -53.11 0.43 20.54
C THR A 21 -51.81 1.15 20.18
N THR A 22 -51.38 2.16 20.94
CA THR A 22 -50.06 2.80 20.73
C THR A 22 -48.88 1.88 20.98
N GLU A 23 -49.06 0.77 21.71
CA GLU A 23 -48.00 -0.21 21.95
C GLU A 23 -47.35 -0.71 20.65
N TRP A 24 -48.07 -0.76 19.54
CA TRP A 24 -47.56 -1.28 18.29
C TRP A 24 -46.62 -0.35 17.53
N VAL A 25 -46.55 0.92 17.94
CA VAL A 25 -45.77 1.98 17.28
C VAL A 25 -44.80 2.69 18.22
N VAL A 26 -44.86 2.39 19.51
CA VAL A 26 -43.91 2.83 20.53
C VAL A 26 -43.87 1.82 21.67
N GLN A 27 -42.68 1.56 22.21
CA GLN A 27 -42.53 0.65 23.33
C GLN A 27 -43.11 1.27 24.62
N VAL A 28 -44.21 0.69 25.13
CA VAL A 28 -44.92 1.17 26.33
C VAL A 28 -44.59 0.37 27.60
N PHE A 29 -43.73 -0.66 27.51
CA PHE A 29 -43.26 -1.48 28.64
C PHE A 29 -44.39 -2.07 29.51
N GLY A 30 -45.48 -2.52 28.89
CA GLY A 30 -46.65 -3.08 29.57
C GLY A 30 -47.57 -2.03 30.22
N ALA A 31 -47.32 -0.74 30.00
CA ALA A 31 -48.33 0.29 30.28
C ALA A 31 -49.54 0.08 29.34
N HIS A 32 -50.72 0.48 29.81
CA HIS A 32 -51.99 0.36 29.09
C HIS A 32 -52.67 -1.02 29.07
N ALA A 33 -52.28 -1.88 30.01
CA ALA A 33 -52.90 -3.19 30.22
C ALA A 33 -54.06 -3.12 31.24
N TRP A 34 -55.30 -3.21 30.75
CA TRP A 34 -56.52 -3.38 31.55
C TRP A 34 -57.60 -4.07 30.72
N PRO A 35 -58.46 -4.91 31.32
CA PRO A 35 -59.60 -5.51 30.63
C PRO A 35 -60.74 -4.49 30.49
N ASP A 36 -61.46 -4.54 29.37
CA ASP A 36 -62.75 -3.86 29.24
C ASP A 36 -63.90 -4.75 29.73
N PRO A 37 -64.90 -4.19 30.42
CA PRO A 37 -65.01 -2.78 30.82
C PRO A 37 -64.26 -2.47 32.11
N VAL A 38 -63.74 -1.25 32.21
CA VAL A 38 -63.05 -0.72 33.41
C VAL A 38 -64.08 -0.03 34.31
N TYR A 39 -64.75 -0.85 35.13
CA TYR A 39 -65.80 -0.40 36.06
C TYR A 39 -65.38 -0.39 37.53
N ASP A 40 -64.24 -0.98 37.88
CA ASP A 40 -63.77 -1.00 39.26
C ASP A 40 -63.11 0.33 39.63
N ASP A 41 -63.40 0.81 40.84
CA ASP A 41 -62.98 2.16 41.27
C ASP A 41 -61.45 2.35 41.32
N ALA A 42 -60.74 1.29 41.74
CA ALA A 42 -59.29 1.31 41.86
C ALA A 42 -58.60 1.51 40.50
N THR A 43 -59.01 0.76 39.47
CA THR A 43 -58.44 0.86 38.12
C THR A 43 -58.81 2.20 37.46
N ARG A 44 -60.07 2.65 37.59
CA ARG A 44 -60.46 3.97 37.07
C ARG A 44 -59.65 5.10 37.68
N THR A 45 -59.49 5.09 39.01
CA THR A 45 -58.70 6.09 39.73
C THR A 45 -57.23 6.02 39.34
N ALA A 46 -56.66 4.81 39.23
CA ALA A 46 -55.27 4.62 38.81
C ALA A 46 -55.00 5.17 37.40
N ILE A 47 -55.90 4.90 36.45
CA ILE A 47 -55.79 5.40 35.07
C ILE A 47 -55.96 6.93 35.04
N PHE A 48 -57.00 7.46 35.68
CA PHE A 48 -57.27 8.90 35.68
C PHE A 48 -56.14 9.71 36.31
N ASN A 49 -55.55 9.23 37.41
CA ASN A 49 -54.43 9.90 38.08
C ASN A 49 -53.18 10.02 37.20
N ARG A 50 -53.07 9.23 36.12
CA ARG A 50 -52.01 9.38 35.12
C ARG A 50 -52.32 10.45 34.08
N LEU A 51 -53.56 10.88 33.92
CA LEU A 51 -53.93 11.88 32.91
C LEU A 51 -53.44 13.27 33.32
N ALA A 52 -52.72 13.93 32.42
CA ALA A 52 -52.36 15.33 32.52
C ALA A 52 -53.64 16.20 32.44
N ASN A 53 -53.73 17.19 33.32
CA ASN A 53 -54.85 18.12 33.33
C ASN A 53 -54.61 19.22 32.27
N PRO A 54 -55.53 19.44 31.30
CA PRO A 54 -55.38 20.52 30.31
C PRO A 54 -55.31 21.93 30.93
N ALA A 55 -55.78 22.11 32.17
CA ALA A 55 -55.65 23.37 32.91
C ALA A 55 -54.30 23.52 33.66
N GLY A 56 -53.40 22.54 33.54
CA GLY A 56 -52.11 22.47 34.24
C GLY A 56 -52.11 21.48 35.41
N GLY A 57 -50.96 20.80 35.62
CA GLY A 57 -50.78 19.77 36.65
C GLY A 57 -51.37 18.40 36.26
N GLY A 58 -51.61 17.55 37.26
CA GLY A 58 -52.11 16.18 37.04
C GLY A 58 -50.99 15.16 36.80
N GLY A 59 -51.31 14.07 36.10
CA GLY A 59 -50.35 13.03 35.74
C GLY A 59 -49.52 13.37 34.49
N ASN A 60 -48.86 12.36 33.93
CA ASN A 60 -47.92 12.50 32.82
C ASN A 60 -48.37 11.83 31.51
N MET A 61 -49.66 11.52 31.37
CA MET A 61 -50.25 10.90 30.18
C MET A 61 -51.21 11.86 29.44
N PRO A 62 -51.19 11.90 28.10
CA PRO A 62 -50.28 11.16 27.23
C PRO A 62 -48.83 11.61 27.42
N ARG A 63 -47.87 10.68 27.38
CA ARG A 63 -46.43 10.98 27.50
C ARG A 63 -45.88 11.49 26.16
N LEU A 64 -46.52 12.54 25.65
CA LEU A 64 -46.18 13.20 24.40
C LEU A 64 -45.86 14.67 24.70
N ASN A 65 -45.01 15.26 23.87
CA ASN A 65 -44.62 16.66 24.00
C ASN A 65 -45.85 17.56 23.82
N SER A 66 -46.11 18.41 24.82
CA SER A 66 -47.12 19.48 24.76
C SER A 66 -48.54 19.01 24.39
N ALA A 67 -48.90 17.76 24.70
CA ALA A 67 -50.22 17.20 24.42
C ALA A 67 -50.95 16.78 25.70
N THR A 68 -52.24 17.08 25.79
CA THR A 68 -53.16 16.59 26.81
C THR A 68 -54.45 16.14 26.14
N LEU A 69 -55.32 15.45 26.88
CA LEU A 69 -56.72 15.37 26.48
C LEU A 69 -57.30 16.79 26.36
N THR A 70 -58.26 16.98 25.45
CA THR A 70 -59.03 18.24 25.40
C THR A 70 -59.80 18.44 26.70
N PRO A 71 -60.17 19.68 27.08
CA PRO A 71 -61.00 19.91 28.27
C PRO A 71 -62.29 19.06 28.30
N THR A 72 -62.90 18.84 27.13
CA THR A 72 -64.08 17.98 26.98
C THR A 72 -63.76 16.51 27.30
N GLN A 73 -62.70 15.95 26.70
CA GLN A 73 -62.28 14.57 26.96
C GLN A 73 -61.83 14.36 28.40
N TYR A 74 -61.11 15.33 28.98
CA TYR A 74 -60.70 15.26 30.38
C TYR A 74 -61.91 15.26 31.32
N GLN A 75 -62.94 16.07 31.04
CA GLN A 75 -64.18 16.06 31.82
C GLN A 75 -64.93 14.72 31.72
N VAL A 76 -64.96 14.10 30.53
CA VAL A 76 -65.50 12.74 30.35
C VAL A 76 -64.77 11.75 31.25
N MET A 77 -63.43 11.77 31.25
CA MET A 77 -62.62 10.90 32.08
C MET A 77 -62.78 11.19 33.58
N LEU A 78 -63.01 12.45 33.97
CA LEU A 78 -63.28 12.83 35.36
C LEU A 78 -64.64 12.31 35.84
N ASN A 79 -65.67 12.43 35.01
CA ASN A 79 -66.99 11.87 35.29
C ASN A 79 -66.93 10.35 35.40
N TRP A 80 -66.19 9.68 34.51
CA TRP A 80 -65.94 8.24 34.58
C TRP A 80 -65.21 7.84 35.88
N LYS A 81 -64.15 8.57 36.26
CA LYS A 81 -63.43 8.34 37.52
C LYS A 81 -64.32 8.53 38.75
N ASN A 82 -65.26 9.48 38.72
CA ASN A 82 -66.22 9.75 39.80
C ASN A 82 -67.50 8.88 39.72
N ASP A 83 -67.49 7.80 38.93
CA ASP A 83 -68.64 6.89 38.74
C ASP A 83 -69.92 7.56 38.21
N THR A 84 -69.78 8.71 37.53
CA THR A 84 -70.87 9.49 36.94
C THR A 84 -70.94 9.23 35.43
N PHE A 85 -71.20 7.99 35.03
CA PHE A 85 -71.26 7.57 33.62
C PHE A 85 -72.24 6.39 33.43
N THR A 86 -72.67 6.16 32.19
CA THR A 86 -73.56 5.05 31.83
C THR A 86 -72.74 3.78 31.60
N ARG A 87 -73.12 2.69 32.27
CA ARG A 87 -72.50 1.36 32.13
C ARG A 87 -73.14 0.58 30.99
N ASP A 88 -72.87 1.00 29.76
CA ASP A 88 -73.49 0.51 28.53
C ASP A 88 -72.54 -0.37 27.67
N TRP A 89 -71.53 -0.98 28.28
CA TRP A 89 -70.58 -1.84 27.58
C TRP A 89 -71.22 -3.16 27.15
N VAL A 90 -71.10 -3.49 25.87
CA VAL A 90 -71.49 -4.78 25.29
C VAL A 90 -70.29 -5.41 24.59
N ALA A 91 -69.72 -4.68 23.65
CA ALA A 91 -68.55 -5.03 22.85
C ALA A 91 -67.99 -3.73 22.25
N PRO A 92 -66.78 -3.76 21.65
CA PRO A 92 -66.31 -2.66 20.82
C PRO A 92 -67.39 -2.27 19.79
N PRO A 93 -67.76 -0.98 19.70
CA PRO A 93 -68.86 -0.56 18.85
C PRO A 93 -68.54 -0.86 17.38
N PRO A 94 -69.46 -1.49 16.63
CA PRO A 94 -69.27 -1.68 15.19
C PRO A 94 -69.32 -0.31 14.47
N PRO A 95 -68.76 -0.22 13.25
CA PRO A 95 -68.98 0.94 12.40
C PRO A 95 -70.48 1.23 12.24
N PRO A 96 -70.91 2.51 12.26
CA PRO A 96 -72.31 2.85 12.05
C PRO A 96 -72.85 2.26 10.73
N PRO A 97 -74.05 1.66 10.72
CA PRO A 97 -74.56 0.92 9.55
C PRO A 97 -75.01 1.79 8.37
N GLY A 98 -74.85 3.11 8.44
CA GLY A 98 -75.28 4.05 7.41
C GLY A 98 -74.34 5.25 7.25
N ILE A 99 -74.31 5.80 6.04
CA ILE A 99 -73.54 7.00 5.72
C ILE A 99 -74.33 8.22 6.19
N THR A 100 -73.73 9.04 7.05
CA THR A 100 -74.31 10.31 7.51
C THR A 100 -73.33 11.45 7.22
N PRO A 101 -73.79 12.70 7.01
CA PRO A 101 -72.89 13.84 6.84
C PRO A 101 -71.87 13.97 7.98
N ALA A 102 -72.32 13.89 9.24
CA ALA A 102 -71.44 13.94 10.40
C ALA A 102 -70.46 12.75 10.45
N GLY A 103 -70.90 11.55 10.04
CA GLY A 103 -70.04 10.38 9.93
C GLY A 103 -68.97 10.52 8.86
N LEU A 104 -69.28 11.19 7.74
CA LEU A 104 -68.30 11.50 6.69
C LEU A 104 -67.25 12.50 7.20
N ASP A 105 -67.68 13.58 7.86
CA ASP A 105 -66.77 14.56 8.46
C ASP A 105 -65.85 13.91 9.49
N GLN A 106 -66.42 13.07 10.37
CA GLN A 106 -65.65 12.32 11.35
C GLN A 106 -64.66 11.35 10.69
N SER A 107 -65.08 10.61 9.66
CA SER A 107 -64.23 9.64 8.98
C SER A 107 -63.00 10.28 8.32
N ALA A 108 -63.13 11.52 7.85
CA ALA A 108 -62.03 12.26 7.23
C ALA A 108 -61.00 12.71 8.28
N LEU A 109 -61.45 13.12 9.47
CA LEU A 109 -60.59 13.77 10.48
C LEU A 109 -60.10 12.82 11.58
N ILE A 110 -60.78 11.69 11.82
CA ILE A 110 -60.45 10.77 12.91
C ILE A 110 -59.05 10.14 12.78
N ASN A 111 -58.50 10.12 11.57
CA ASN A 111 -57.17 9.59 11.27
C ASN A 111 -56.05 10.64 11.37
N CYS A 112 -56.38 11.92 11.54
CA CYS A 112 -55.39 13.00 11.61
C CYS A 112 -54.95 13.28 13.06
N VAL A 113 -53.79 13.91 13.23
CA VAL A 113 -53.32 14.32 14.56
C VAL A 113 -54.18 15.43 15.15
N GLY A 114 -54.63 15.26 16.39
CA GLY A 114 -55.42 16.26 17.11
C GLY A 114 -54.61 17.14 18.07
N ALA A 115 -53.40 16.70 18.47
CA ALA A 115 -52.45 17.41 19.32
C ALA A 115 -51.12 16.64 19.38
N ALA A 116 -50.01 17.26 19.77
CA ALA A 116 -49.81 18.72 19.79
C ALA A 116 -49.73 19.28 18.36
N PHE A 117 -49.68 20.60 18.19
CA PHE A 117 -49.40 21.23 16.90
C PHE A 117 -48.08 22.00 17.02
N PHE A 118 -47.00 21.41 16.46
CA PHE A 118 -45.66 22.02 16.41
C PHE A 118 -44.77 21.42 15.29
N PRO A 119 -45.06 21.70 14.01
CA PRO A 119 -46.30 22.28 13.51
C PRO A 119 -47.45 21.26 13.44
N GLY A 120 -47.18 19.95 13.37
CA GLY A 120 -48.19 18.88 13.24
C GLY A 120 -47.73 17.79 12.27
N ILE A 121 -48.67 17.04 11.67
CA ILE A 121 -48.40 16.08 10.57
C ILE A 121 -49.18 16.46 9.31
N GLU A 122 -50.52 16.38 9.32
CA GLU A 122 -51.34 16.65 8.14
C GLU A 122 -51.67 18.14 7.99
N ALA A 123 -51.99 18.78 9.11
CA ALA A 123 -52.28 20.20 9.25
C ALA A 123 -51.95 20.65 10.68
N GLY A 124 -51.80 21.95 10.88
CA GLY A 124 -51.49 22.53 12.19
C GLY A 124 -50.73 23.84 12.06
N GLY A 125 -49.92 24.16 13.06
CA GLY A 125 -48.99 25.27 13.05
C GLY A 125 -48.51 25.64 14.46
N ILE A 126 -47.92 26.81 14.61
CA ILE A 126 -47.33 27.25 15.88
C ILE A 126 -48.43 27.85 16.76
N ALA A 127 -48.46 27.50 18.04
CA ALA A 127 -49.46 27.94 19.01
C ALA A 127 -50.92 27.64 18.61
N GLY A 128 -51.14 26.58 17.81
CA GLY A 128 -52.47 26.11 17.43
C GLY A 128 -53.11 26.84 16.25
N THR A 129 -52.52 27.91 15.75
CA THR A 129 -52.99 28.51 14.49
C THR A 129 -52.44 27.73 13.29
N PRO A 130 -53.23 27.46 12.24
CA PRO A 130 -54.59 27.94 11.99
C PRO A 130 -55.70 26.92 12.34
N ILE A 131 -55.37 25.66 12.64
CA ILE A 131 -56.38 24.58 12.68
C ILE A 131 -57.30 24.62 13.91
N ILE A 132 -56.85 25.12 15.06
CA ILE A 132 -57.72 25.28 16.25
C ILE A 132 -58.29 26.69 16.41
N ASP A 133 -58.00 27.59 15.46
CA ASP A 133 -58.54 28.95 15.50
C ASP A 133 -59.99 28.97 15.00
N HIS A 134 -60.93 29.17 15.92
CA HIS A 134 -62.36 29.25 15.63
C HIS A 134 -62.72 30.34 14.60
N ALA A 135 -61.90 31.38 14.44
CA ALA A 135 -62.13 32.43 13.44
C ALA A 135 -62.04 31.89 12.00
N ASN A 136 -61.34 30.77 11.78
CA ASN A 136 -61.21 30.12 10.47
C ASN A 136 -62.43 29.29 10.06
N TYR A 137 -63.42 29.16 10.94
CA TYR A 137 -64.63 28.36 10.72
C TYR A 137 -65.88 29.24 10.65
N VAL A 138 -66.95 28.73 10.02
CA VAL A 138 -68.25 29.45 9.87
C VAL A 138 -68.92 29.70 11.23
N GLY A 139 -68.53 28.97 12.27
CA GLY A 139 -69.00 29.16 13.65
C GLY A 139 -70.03 28.11 14.06
N ALA A 140 -70.86 28.42 15.06
CA ALA A 140 -71.71 27.43 15.72
C ALA A 140 -72.76 26.75 14.81
N SER A 141 -73.13 27.36 13.68
CA SER A 141 -74.07 26.79 12.71
C SER A 141 -73.46 25.68 11.86
N ASP A 142 -72.14 25.69 11.66
CA ASP A 142 -71.40 24.67 10.92
C ASP A 142 -69.94 24.63 11.42
N PRO A 143 -69.70 23.99 12.58
CA PRO A 143 -68.45 24.12 13.33
C PRO A 143 -67.24 23.47 12.66
N LEU A 144 -67.43 22.66 11.62
CA LEU A 144 -66.37 21.99 10.87
C LEU A 144 -66.13 22.62 9.48
N ARG A 145 -66.94 23.61 9.09
CA ARG A 145 -66.82 24.27 7.79
C ARG A 145 -65.84 25.44 7.85
N LEU A 146 -64.80 25.37 7.00
CA LEU A 146 -63.86 26.48 6.81
C LEU A 146 -64.56 27.69 6.19
N ASN A 147 -64.36 28.85 6.80
CA ASN A 147 -64.87 30.12 6.31
C ASN A 147 -64.01 30.61 5.13
N GLN A 148 -64.54 30.46 3.93
CA GLN A 148 -63.86 30.83 2.67
C GLN A 148 -63.63 32.34 2.51
N ALA A 149 -64.20 33.18 3.39
CA ALA A 149 -63.92 34.62 3.41
C ALA A 149 -62.59 34.95 4.11
N VAL A 150 -62.06 34.04 4.93
CA VAL A 150 -60.83 34.25 5.73
C VAL A 150 -59.76 33.18 5.49
N VAL A 151 -60.14 32.00 5.00
CA VAL A 151 -59.21 30.91 4.65
C VAL A 151 -59.08 30.79 3.14
N SER A 152 -57.85 30.90 2.63
CA SER A 152 -57.48 30.68 1.24
C SER A 152 -56.82 29.32 1.00
N ALA A 153 -56.69 28.90 -0.26
CA ALA A 153 -55.99 27.68 -0.62
C ALA A 153 -54.53 27.70 -0.12
N GLY A 154 -54.11 26.63 0.57
CA GLY A 154 -52.79 26.50 1.18
C GLY A 154 -52.70 26.98 2.65
N ASP A 155 -53.66 27.74 3.16
CA ASP A 155 -53.56 28.31 4.52
C ASP A 155 -53.53 27.26 5.64
N MET A 156 -54.17 26.11 5.44
CA MET A 156 -54.19 25.03 6.44
C MET A 156 -52.87 24.25 6.52
N SER A 157 -52.03 24.30 5.49
CA SER A 157 -50.77 23.54 5.42
C SER A 157 -49.51 24.42 5.29
N ARG A 158 -49.64 25.75 5.11
CA ARG A 158 -48.50 26.67 4.92
C ARG A 158 -47.51 26.72 6.09
N TYR A 159 -47.91 26.26 7.28
CA TYR A 159 -47.06 26.22 8.47
C TYR A 159 -46.32 24.90 8.65
N MET A 160 -46.56 23.89 7.80
CA MET A 160 -45.84 22.63 7.80
C MET A 160 -44.43 22.81 7.22
N ALA A 161 -43.48 21.95 7.56
CA ALA A 161 -42.15 22.02 6.98
C ALA A 161 -42.17 21.86 5.45
N LEU A 162 -41.24 22.57 4.80
CA LEU A 162 -40.97 22.47 3.39
C LEU A 162 -39.50 22.04 3.19
N PRO A 163 -39.23 20.76 2.83
CA PRO A 163 -40.19 19.69 2.56
C PRO A 163 -40.68 18.99 3.85
N TRP A 164 -41.88 18.40 3.81
CA TRP A 164 -42.54 17.77 4.97
C TRP A 164 -41.73 16.61 5.58
N GLN A 165 -40.89 15.96 4.79
CA GLN A 165 -39.97 14.91 5.24
C GLN A 165 -39.01 15.37 6.35
N ALA A 166 -38.67 16.68 6.38
CA ALA A 166 -37.83 17.23 7.44
C ALA A 166 -38.53 17.16 8.80
N ASP A 167 -39.81 17.52 8.86
CA ASP A 167 -40.64 17.35 10.07
C ASP A 167 -40.72 15.88 10.45
N PHE A 168 -40.96 14.99 9.48
CA PHE A 168 -41.09 13.55 9.75
C PHE A 168 -39.84 12.92 10.38
N LYS A 169 -38.65 13.45 10.05
CA LYS A 169 -37.40 13.08 10.74
C LYS A 169 -37.25 13.77 12.10
N ALA A 170 -37.61 15.05 12.22
CA ALA A 170 -37.50 15.82 13.46
C ALA A 170 -38.46 15.37 14.57
N CYS A 171 -39.64 14.85 14.20
CA CYS A 171 -40.68 14.38 15.12
C CYS A 171 -40.18 13.33 16.12
N ALA A 172 -39.30 12.42 15.68
CA ALA A 172 -38.62 11.44 16.53
C ALA A 172 -39.46 10.92 17.73
N SER A 173 -38.90 10.88 18.93
CA SER A 173 -39.34 9.96 20.00
C SER A 173 -40.64 10.30 20.74
N ASN A 174 -41.03 11.57 20.91
CA ASN A 174 -42.10 11.94 21.87
C ASN A 174 -43.21 12.81 21.27
N TRP A 175 -43.38 12.86 19.95
CA TRP A 175 -44.39 13.71 19.31
C TRP A 175 -45.64 12.94 18.85
N TRP A 176 -45.59 12.21 17.73
CA TRP A 176 -46.76 11.56 17.13
C TRP A 176 -46.46 10.12 16.69
N PRO A 177 -46.38 9.14 17.62
CA PRO A 177 -45.96 7.77 17.29
C PRO A 177 -46.94 7.04 16.36
N VAL A 178 -48.21 7.45 16.27
CA VAL A 178 -49.21 6.77 15.42
C VAL A 178 -49.00 7.06 13.93
N PRO A 179 -49.01 8.32 13.45
CA PRO A 179 -48.72 8.63 12.05
C PRO A 179 -47.23 8.47 11.69
N ARG A 180 -46.34 8.52 12.68
CA ARG A 180 -44.88 8.35 12.55
C ARG A 180 -44.39 7.36 13.62
N PRO A 181 -44.37 6.05 13.34
CA PRO A 181 -43.91 5.06 14.32
C PRO A 181 -42.48 5.33 14.81
N ASN A 182 -42.25 5.07 16.09
CA ASN A 182 -40.92 5.14 16.69
C ASN A 182 -40.27 3.77 16.73
N SER A 183 -41.06 2.79 17.14
CA SER A 183 -40.63 1.40 17.24
C SER A 183 -41.75 0.49 16.78
N VAL A 184 -41.41 -0.49 15.95
CA VAL A 184 -42.35 -1.39 15.30
C VAL A 184 -41.87 -2.83 15.43
N ILE A 185 -42.77 -3.79 15.25
CA ILE A 185 -42.43 -5.22 15.20
C ILE A 185 -42.54 -5.66 13.73
N PRO A 186 -41.41 -5.94 13.05
CA PRO A 186 -41.46 -6.47 11.69
C PRO A 186 -42.22 -7.79 11.58
N GLU A 187 -42.90 -8.00 10.46
CA GLU A 187 -43.57 -9.26 10.15
C GLU A 187 -42.63 -10.46 10.34
N GLY A 188 -43.14 -11.53 10.97
CA GLY A 188 -42.36 -12.73 11.29
C GLY A 188 -41.40 -12.61 12.48
N THR A 189 -41.37 -11.45 13.16
CA THR A 189 -40.52 -11.23 14.35
C THR A 189 -41.35 -10.96 15.60
N SER A 190 -40.68 -10.87 16.76
CA SER A 190 -41.32 -10.61 18.07
C SER A 190 -40.71 -9.44 18.85
N SER A 191 -39.72 -8.76 18.27
CA SER A 191 -38.93 -7.72 18.94
C SER A 191 -39.12 -6.37 18.27
N TYR A 192 -39.21 -5.31 19.07
CA TYR A 192 -39.24 -3.94 18.57
C TYR A 192 -37.94 -3.58 17.83
N GLN A 193 -38.09 -2.89 16.71
CA GLN A 193 -37.02 -2.25 15.96
C GLN A 193 -37.38 -0.78 15.71
N ALA A 194 -36.37 0.08 15.53
CA ALA A 194 -36.61 1.44 15.08
C ALA A 194 -37.29 1.44 13.71
N TRP A 195 -38.37 2.20 13.56
CA TRP A 195 -39.12 2.26 12.30
C TRP A 195 -38.34 2.97 11.19
N ASP A 196 -37.66 4.08 11.52
CA ASP A 196 -36.80 4.83 10.60
C ASP A 196 -35.36 4.29 10.53
N ARG A 197 -35.15 3.01 10.87
CA ARG A 197 -33.85 2.34 10.68
C ARG A 197 -33.39 2.54 9.23
N GLY A 198 -32.08 2.71 9.00
CA GLY A 198 -31.55 3.01 7.66
C GLY A 198 -31.75 4.47 7.16
N VAL A 199 -32.47 5.32 7.90
CA VAL A 199 -32.62 6.76 7.61
C VAL A 199 -31.86 7.59 8.65
N GLY A 200 -30.62 7.98 8.34
CA GLY A 200 -29.73 8.68 9.28
C GLY A 200 -29.99 10.18 9.38
N THR A 201 -30.25 10.84 8.24
CA THR A 201 -30.32 12.30 8.12
C THR A 201 -31.69 12.79 7.62
N MET A 202 -31.93 14.10 7.65
CA MET A 202 -33.13 14.69 7.02
C MET A 202 -33.13 14.50 5.50
N LEU A 203 -31.96 14.56 4.85
CA LEU A 203 -31.82 14.30 3.40
C LEU A 203 -32.11 12.84 3.06
N ASP A 204 -31.73 11.91 3.94
CA ASP A 204 -32.15 10.51 3.80
C ASP A 204 -33.68 10.40 3.85
N MET A 205 -34.36 11.12 4.74
CA MET A 205 -35.82 11.06 4.81
C MET A 205 -36.47 11.61 3.53
N VAL A 206 -35.94 12.70 2.96
CA VAL A 206 -36.40 13.23 1.66
C VAL A 206 -36.29 12.18 0.55
N SER A 207 -35.20 11.41 0.52
CA SER A 207 -34.93 10.42 -0.53
C SER A 207 -35.56 9.06 -0.29
N LYS A 208 -35.76 8.64 0.97
CA LYS A 208 -36.11 7.26 1.37
C LYS A 208 -37.44 7.14 2.09
N TRP A 209 -38.22 8.21 2.30
CA TRP A 209 -39.51 8.11 3.02
C TRP A 209 -40.43 7.01 2.45
N HIS A 210 -40.39 6.82 1.13
CA HIS A 210 -41.19 5.83 0.40
C HIS A 210 -40.71 4.37 0.60
N SER A 211 -39.56 4.15 1.26
CA SER A 211 -39.00 2.82 1.53
C SER A 211 -39.32 2.31 2.94
N LEU A 212 -39.93 3.14 3.79
CA LEU A 212 -40.31 2.78 5.15
C LEU A 212 -41.54 1.86 5.14
N GLY A 213 -41.60 0.91 6.09
CA GLY A 213 -42.70 -0.06 6.15
C GLY A 213 -43.99 0.50 6.77
N PHE A 214 -45.11 -0.15 6.49
CA PHE A 214 -46.43 0.20 7.01
C PHE A 214 -46.79 -0.66 8.22
N VAL A 215 -47.41 -0.08 9.24
CA VAL A 215 -47.88 -0.84 10.42
C VAL A 215 -49.34 -1.23 10.21
N VAL A 216 -49.58 -2.51 9.96
CA VAL A 216 -50.90 -3.04 9.59
C VAL A 216 -51.33 -4.12 10.57
N LYS A 217 -52.64 -4.17 10.86
CA LYS A 217 -53.21 -5.20 11.74
C LYS A 217 -53.14 -6.57 11.04
N GLN A 218 -52.51 -7.53 11.70
CA GLN A 218 -52.45 -8.93 11.30
C GLN A 218 -52.92 -9.80 12.48
N GLY A 219 -54.11 -10.41 12.36
CA GLY A 219 -54.73 -11.15 13.45
C GLY A 219 -54.99 -10.26 14.68
N SER A 220 -54.39 -10.61 15.82
CA SER A 220 -54.49 -9.86 17.09
C SER A 220 -53.37 -8.83 17.30
N GLN A 221 -52.44 -8.68 16.37
CA GLN A 221 -51.27 -7.81 16.48
C GLN A 221 -51.23 -6.79 15.34
N TYR A 222 -50.36 -5.78 15.47
CA TYR A 222 -49.98 -4.92 14.35
C TYR A 222 -48.48 -5.08 14.08
N VAL A 223 -48.13 -5.28 12.81
CA VAL A 223 -46.74 -5.56 12.39
C VAL A 223 -46.34 -4.65 11.23
N GLU A 224 -45.05 -4.38 11.12
CA GLU A 224 -44.49 -3.66 9.96
C GLU A 224 -44.38 -4.59 8.75
N VAL A 225 -44.98 -4.17 7.64
CA VAL A 225 -44.99 -4.84 6.34
C VAL A 225 -44.49 -3.88 5.24
N ASP A 226 -44.19 -4.42 4.05
CA ASP A 226 -43.92 -3.65 2.82
C ASP A 226 -42.74 -2.66 2.87
N ARG A 227 -41.74 -2.91 3.73
CA ARG A 227 -40.49 -2.13 3.76
C ARG A 227 -39.58 -2.45 2.56
N CYS A 228 -38.99 -1.44 1.93
CA CYS A 228 -38.08 -1.61 0.78
C CYS A 228 -36.59 -1.48 1.15
N ASP A 229 -35.91 -2.61 1.43
CA ASP A 229 -34.46 -2.68 1.70
C ASP A 229 -33.67 -3.25 0.50
N ALA A 230 -33.72 -2.57 -0.66
CA ALA A 230 -33.12 -3.09 -1.90
C ALA A 230 -31.59 -3.18 -1.83
N THR A 231 -31.04 -4.36 -2.13
CA THR A 231 -29.60 -4.58 -2.29
C THR A 231 -29.14 -4.09 -3.65
N TYR A 232 -28.12 -3.23 -3.67
CA TYR A 232 -27.48 -2.70 -4.87
C TYR A 232 -26.14 -3.42 -5.10
N ILE A 233 -25.95 -3.97 -6.29
CA ILE A 233 -24.71 -4.66 -6.72
C ILE A 233 -24.40 -4.25 -8.16
N THR A 234 -23.25 -3.64 -8.40
CA THR A 234 -22.81 -3.21 -9.74
C THR A 234 -21.42 -3.76 -10.04
N LEU A 235 -21.29 -4.46 -11.18
CA LEU A 235 -20.01 -4.92 -11.71
C LEU A 235 -19.24 -3.74 -12.32
N LEU A 236 -18.02 -3.51 -11.85
CA LEU A 236 -17.14 -2.45 -12.35
C LEU A 236 -16.20 -2.93 -13.47
N THR A 237 -15.81 -4.21 -13.44
CA THR A 237 -14.81 -4.78 -14.36
C THR A 237 -15.44 -5.91 -15.18
N PRO A 238 -16.24 -5.59 -16.22
CA PRO A 238 -16.85 -6.61 -17.09
C PRO A 238 -15.84 -7.34 -17.97
N HIS A 239 -14.62 -6.80 -18.09
CA HIS A 239 -13.50 -7.39 -18.80
C HIS A 239 -12.22 -7.26 -17.97
N LEU A 240 -11.49 -8.36 -17.83
CA LEU A 240 -10.13 -8.36 -17.28
C LEU A 240 -9.15 -8.58 -18.41
N ASP A 241 -8.23 -7.63 -18.60
CA ASP A 241 -7.21 -7.70 -19.64
C ASP A 241 -5.81 -7.76 -19.01
N PHE A 242 -5.23 -8.96 -19.03
CA PHE A 242 -3.85 -9.19 -18.64
C PHE A 242 -2.93 -8.90 -19.83
N GLN A 243 -2.77 -7.62 -20.11
CA GLN A 243 -1.98 -7.16 -21.24
C GLN A 243 -0.47 -7.31 -20.98
N ASP A 244 0.22 -7.94 -21.93
CA ASP A 244 1.69 -8.00 -22.02
C ASP A 244 2.37 -8.45 -20.73
N VAL A 245 1.95 -9.61 -20.20
CA VAL A 245 2.51 -10.17 -18.96
C VAL A 245 3.86 -10.82 -19.26
N PRO A 246 4.97 -10.30 -18.73
CA PRO A 246 6.29 -10.81 -19.05
C PRO A 246 6.59 -12.11 -18.29
N GLU A 247 7.18 -13.08 -18.97
CA GLU A 247 7.81 -14.22 -18.31
C GLU A 247 9.05 -13.80 -17.49
N GLY A 248 9.48 -14.68 -16.59
CA GLY A 248 10.72 -14.52 -15.84
C GLY A 248 11.97 -14.97 -16.62
N PRO A 249 13.16 -14.83 -16.02
CA PRO A 249 14.41 -15.30 -16.62
C PRO A 249 14.35 -16.79 -16.96
N MET A 250 14.98 -17.22 -18.06
CA MET A 250 15.00 -18.64 -18.48
C MET A 250 13.60 -19.27 -18.62
N GLY A 251 12.56 -18.48 -18.92
CA GLY A 251 11.17 -18.96 -19.04
C GLY A 251 10.51 -19.28 -17.70
N MET A 252 11.07 -18.83 -16.57
CA MET A 252 10.46 -18.97 -15.24
C MET A 252 9.06 -18.36 -15.25
N SER A 253 8.06 -19.11 -14.80
CA SER A 253 6.68 -18.65 -14.83
C SER A 253 6.45 -17.49 -13.84
N ARG A 254 5.64 -16.50 -14.25
CA ARG A 254 5.21 -15.38 -13.40
C ARG A 254 3.70 -15.36 -13.30
N LYS A 255 3.19 -14.94 -12.15
CA LYS A 255 1.77 -14.76 -11.89
C LYS A 255 1.46 -13.29 -11.66
N THR A 256 0.38 -12.84 -12.26
CA THR A 256 -0.20 -11.52 -12.02
C THR A 256 -1.68 -11.67 -11.69
N ALA A 257 -2.23 -10.75 -10.91
CA ALA A 257 -3.61 -10.78 -10.48
C ALA A 257 -4.37 -9.52 -10.92
N LEU A 258 -5.61 -9.73 -11.37
CA LEU A 258 -6.62 -8.69 -11.54
C LEU A 258 -7.87 -9.08 -10.77
N ALA A 259 -8.65 -8.10 -10.32
CA ALA A 259 -9.86 -8.34 -9.56
C ALA A 259 -11.10 -8.16 -10.43
N ILE A 260 -12.06 -9.09 -10.33
CA ILE A 260 -13.44 -8.80 -10.65
C ILE A 260 -14.00 -7.96 -9.51
N GLU A 261 -14.24 -6.68 -9.77
CA GLU A 261 -14.67 -5.70 -8.77
C GLU A 261 -16.16 -5.41 -8.86
N PHE A 262 -16.83 -5.36 -7.71
CA PHE A 262 -18.21 -4.94 -7.56
C PHE A 262 -18.35 -3.83 -6.52
N GLU A 263 -19.22 -2.87 -6.79
CA GLU A 263 -19.77 -1.98 -5.76
C GLU A 263 -21.02 -2.59 -5.16
N VAL A 264 -21.07 -2.64 -3.83
CA VAL A 264 -22.18 -3.23 -3.08
C VAL A 264 -22.70 -2.24 -2.06
N SER A 265 -24.03 -2.07 -2.02
CA SER A 265 -24.74 -1.44 -0.90
C SER A 265 -25.90 -2.33 -0.47
N SER A 266 -25.86 -2.79 0.77
CA SER A 266 -26.93 -3.60 1.37
C SER A 266 -26.97 -3.37 2.87
N THR A 267 -28.03 -2.70 3.34
CA THR A 267 -28.22 -2.40 4.77
C THR A 267 -28.92 -3.53 5.52
N GLY A 268 -29.60 -4.43 4.81
CA GLY A 268 -30.37 -5.54 5.39
C GLY A 268 -29.57 -6.82 5.64
N ALA A 269 -28.52 -7.09 4.84
CA ALA A 269 -27.71 -8.31 4.97
C ALA A 269 -26.32 -8.14 4.33
N ALA A 270 -25.40 -9.07 4.64
CA ALA A 270 -24.15 -9.19 3.89
C ALA A 270 -24.43 -9.80 2.52
N VAL A 271 -23.67 -9.39 1.51
CA VAL A 271 -23.76 -9.88 0.13
C VAL A 271 -22.61 -10.84 -0.14
N THR A 272 -22.95 -12.06 -0.55
CA THR A 272 -21.98 -13.07 -0.99
C THR A 272 -22.02 -13.22 -2.50
N LEU A 273 -20.90 -12.89 -3.15
CA LEU A 273 -20.69 -13.11 -4.58
C LEU A 273 -19.79 -14.32 -4.76
N GLU A 274 -20.17 -15.23 -5.66
CA GLU A 274 -19.37 -16.41 -5.95
C GLU A 274 -19.32 -16.70 -7.45
N VAL A 275 -18.23 -17.31 -7.91
CA VAL A 275 -18.16 -17.84 -9.25
C VAL A 275 -19.09 -19.05 -9.34
N GLN A 276 -20.00 -19.03 -10.30
CA GLN A 276 -21.00 -20.06 -10.50
C GLN A 276 -20.30 -21.42 -10.73
N PRO A 277 -20.68 -22.48 -10.00
CA PRO A 277 -20.07 -23.79 -10.14
C PRO A 277 -20.11 -24.28 -11.60
N GLY A 278 -18.94 -24.60 -12.16
CA GLY A 278 -18.79 -25.04 -13.56
C GLY A 278 -18.56 -23.90 -14.57
N ASP A 279 -18.82 -22.65 -14.19
CA ASP A 279 -18.66 -21.46 -15.05
C ASP A 279 -17.48 -20.58 -14.61
N GLY A 280 -16.42 -21.20 -14.09
CA GLY A 280 -15.14 -20.54 -13.84
C GLY A 280 -14.26 -20.46 -15.09
N PRO A 281 -13.08 -19.80 -14.98
CA PRO A 281 -12.11 -19.79 -16.06
C PRO A 281 -11.76 -21.21 -16.51
N THR A 282 -11.84 -21.45 -17.81
CA THR A 282 -11.63 -22.79 -18.41
C THR A 282 -10.18 -23.06 -18.80
N HIS A 283 -9.36 -22.01 -18.93
CA HIS A 283 -7.96 -22.15 -19.33
C HIS A 283 -7.06 -22.45 -18.12
N PRO A 284 -6.16 -23.45 -18.17
CA PRO A 284 -5.36 -23.87 -17.02
C PRO A 284 -4.41 -22.80 -16.46
N ARG A 285 -4.04 -21.80 -17.27
CA ARG A 285 -3.22 -20.65 -16.85
C ARG A 285 -4.01 -19.55 -16.13
N VAL A 286 -5.34 -19.62 -16.14
CA VAL A 286 -6.21 -18.63 -15.49
C VAL A 286 -6.91 -19.31 -14.33
N THR A 287 -6.64 -18.83 -13.11
CA THR A 287 -7.16 -19.45 -11.88
C THR A 287 -7.78 -18.41 -10.97
N LEU A 288 -8.61 -18.86 -10.02
CA LEU A 288 -9.20 -18.00 -9.00
C LEU A 288 -8.41 -18.13 -7.70
N SER A 289 -8.12 -17.01 -7.04
CA SER A 289 -7.53 -17.05 -5.70
C SER A 289 -8.49 -17.64 -4.67
N ALA A 290 -9.77 -17.28 -4.80
CA ALA A 290 -10.88 -17.78 -3.99
C ALA A 290 -12.15 -17.80 -4.86
N PRO A 291 -13.06 -18.77 -4.65
CA PRO A 291 -14.27 -18.90 -5.46
C PRO A 291 -15.39 -17.92 -5.04
N SER A 292 -15.28 -17.28 -3.88
CA SER A 292 -16.31 -16.39 -3.33
C SER A 292 -15.73 -15.27 -2.49
N VAL A 293 -16.52 -14.19 -2.34
CA VAL A 293 -16.24 -13.03 -1.49
C VAL A 293 -17.53 -12.58 -0.82
N THR A 294 -17.45 -12.15 0.44
CA THR A 294 -18.60 -11.61 1.18
C THR A 294 -18.28 -10.22 1.70
N VAL A 295 -19.18 -9.27 1.49
CA VAL A 295 -19.06 -7.86 1.94
C VAL A 295 -20.34 -7.36 2.59
N GLY A 296 -20.23 -6.37 3.46
CA GLY A 296 -21.38 -5.78 4.17
C GLY A 296 -21.82 -6.57 5.43
N PRO A 297 -22.96 -6.23 6.04
CA PRO A 297 -23.91 -5.19 5.61
C PRO A 297 -23.29 -3.79 5.61
N THR A 298 -23.67 -2.94 4.65
CA THR A 298 -23.22 -1.55 4.61
C THR A 298 -24.04 -0.70 5.59
N THR A 299 -23.43 0.36 6.12
CA THR A 299 -24.10 1.31 7.01
C THR A 299 -24.57 2.53 6.23
N GLY A 300 -25.84 2.91 6.38
CA GLY A 300 -26.40 4.08 5.69
C GLY A 300 -26.28 3.98 4.17
N SER A 301 -25.56 4.91 3.54
CA SER A 301 -25.27 4.94 2.09
C SER A 301 -23.84 4.48 1.76
N ALA A 302 -23.14 3.81 2.67
CA ALA A 302 -21.80 3.31 2.40
C ALA A 302 -21.83 2.29 1.25
N ILE A 303 -20.77 2.33 0.44
CA ILE A 303 -20.50 1.37 -0.63
C ILE A 303 -19.31 0.52 -0.17
N ALA A 304 -19.45 -0.79 -0.22
CA ALA A 304 -18.37 -1.74 -0.04
C ALA A 304 -17.88 -2.24 -1.40
N THR A 305 -16.57 -2.40 -1.56
CA THR A 305 -15.98 -3.02 -2.76
C THR A 305 -15.77 -4.51 -2.52
N ALA A 306 -16.40 -5.36 -3.32
CA ALA A 306 -16.13 -6.80 -3.34
C ALA A 306 -15.13 -7.13 -4.45
N ARG A 307 -14.13 -7.97 -4.16
CA ARG A 307 -13.07 -8.37 -5.11
C ARG A 307 -12.96 -9.89 -5.20
N LEU A 308 -13.11 -10.43 -6.40
CA LEU A 308 -12.72 -11.82 -6.72
C LEU A 308 -11.44 -11.78 -7.55
N TRP A 309 -10.33 -12.23 -6.97
CA TRP A 309 -9.04 -12.20 -7.65
C TRP A 309 -8.90 -13.34 -8.64
N VAL A 310 -8.60 -12.97 -9.89
CA VAL A 310 -8.22 -13.87 -10.99
C VAL A 310 -6.72 -13.75 -11.18
N LEU A 311 -6.02 -14.89 -11.26
CA LEU A 311 -4.60 -14.96 -11.53
C LEU A 311 -4.35 -15.48 -12.94
N TYR A 312 -3.45 -14.83 -13.67
CA TYR A 312 -2.87 -15.34 -14.90
C TYR A 312 -1.43 -15.77 -14.66
N GLU A 313 -1.11 -17.01 -15.02
CA GLU A 313 0.23 -17.59 -15.00
C GLU A 313 0.83 -17.58 -16.41
N THR A 314 2.05 -17.07 -16.59
CA THR A 314 2.68 -17.01 -17.91
C THR A 314 2.98 -18.41 -18.47
N GLY A 315 2.77 -18.58 -19.77
CA GLY A 315 3.20 -19.75 -20.53
C GLY A 315 4.29 -19.39 -21.55
N PRO A 316 4.35 -20.04 -22.73
CA PRO A 316 5.32 -19.67 -23.76
C PRO A 316 5.10 -18.24 -24.27
N VAL A 317 6.20 -17.53 -24.56
CA VAL A 317 6.15 -16.20 -25.18
C VAL A 317 5.30 -16.23 -26.46
N GLY A 318 4.35 -15.30 -26.55
CA GLY A 318 3.40 -15.20 -27.66
C GLY A 318 2.09 -15.98 -27.45
N GLU A 319 1.95 -16.75 -26.37
CA GLU A 319 0.68 -17.39 -26.01
C GLU A 319 -0.38 -16.32 -25.70
N VAL A 320 -1.58 -16.51 -26.27
CA VAL A 320 -2.76 -15.68 -26.02
C VAL A 320 -3.86 -16.57 -25.47
N VAL A 321 -4.50 -16.13 -24.39
CA VAL A 321 -5.58 -16.83 -23.70
C VAL A 321 -6.84 -15.99 -23.74
N THR A 322 -7.98 -16.63 -23.98
CA THR A 322 -9.30 -16.02 -23.82
C THR A 322 -10.21 -17.01 -23.10
N THR A 323 -10.83 -16.55 -22.01
CA THR A 323 -11.76 -17.33 -21.21
C THR A 323 -12.79 -16.39 -20.55
N GLN A 324 -13.68 -16.93 -19.74
CA GLN A 324 -14.69 -16.14 -19.03
C GLN A 324 -15.00 -16.78 -17.67
N ALA A 325 -15.60 -16.00 -16.79
CA ALA A 325 -16.17 -16.48 -15.54
C ALA A 325 -17.55 -15.85 -15.32
N THR A 326 -18.51 -16.61 -14.82
CA THR A 326 -19.82 -16.09 -14.42
C THR A 326 -19.87 -15.98 -12.89
N VAL A 327 -20.07 -14.78 -12.38
CA VAL A 327 -20.25 -14.50 -10.95
C VAL A 327 -21.73 -14.37 -10.65
N ARG A 328 -22.22 -15.02 -9.58
CA ARG A 328 -23.61 -14.93 -9.11
C ARG A 328 -23.69 -14.38 -7.69
N HIS A 329 -24.78 -13.69 -7.39
CA HIS A 329 -25.13 -13.32 -6.02
C HIS A 329 -25.94 -14.47 -5.38
N VAL A 330 -25.41 -15.08 -4.33
CA VAL A 330 -25.94 -16.34 -3.75
C VAL A 330 -27.41 -16.22 -3.29
N ALA A 331 -27.83 -15.06 -2.80
CA ALA A 331 -29.18 -14.85 -2.29
C ALA A 331 -30.20 -14.40 -3.36
N SER A 332 -29.80 -14.30 -4.63
CA SER A 332 -30.68 -13.85 -5.72
C SER A 332 -30.43 -14.59 -7.04
N SER A 333 -31.19 -14.26 -8.08
CA SER A 333 -30.95 -14.75 -9.45
C SER A 333 -29.98 -13.88 -10.26
N SER A 334 -29.40 -12.82 -9.67
CA SER A 334 -28.45 -11.95 -10.36
C SER A 334 -27.13 -12.66 -10.66
N ALA A 335 -26.71 -12.58 -11.92
CA ALA A 335 -25.44 -13.12 -12.40
C ALA A 335 -24.82 -12.20 -13.45
N TRP A 336 -23.49 -12.19 -13.51
CA TRP A 336 -22.70 -11.38 -14.43
C TRP A 336 -21.58 -12.21 -15.05
N THR A 337 -21.45 -12.17 -16.36
CA THR A 337 -20.35 -12.82 -17.08
C THR A 337 -19.24 -11.82 -17.32
N VAL A 338 -18.02 -12.21 -16.95
CA VAL A 338 -16.80 -11.42 -17.09
C VAL A 338 -15.89 -12.11 -18.09
N THR A 339 -15.46 -11.40 -19.13
CA THR A 339 -14.50 -11.91 -20.10
C THR A 339 -13.07 -11.67 -19.62
N ILE A 340 -12.18 -12.63 -19.88
CA ILE A 340 -10.78 -12.58 -19.44
C ILE A 340 -9.90 -12.82 -20.66
N SER A 341 -9.05 -11.86 -20.99
CA SER A 341 -7.97 -11.99 -21.98
C SER A 341 -6.62 -11.91 -21.29
N ALA A 342 -5.64 -12.62 -21.84
CA ALA A 342 -4.26 -12.55 -21.38
C ALA A 342 -3.29 -12.87 -22.51
N ASN A 343 -2.10 -12.28 -22.47
CA ASN A 343 -1.00 -12.71 -23.33
C ASN A 343 0.34 -12.73 -22.57
N THR A 344 1.18 -13.72 -22.88
CA THR A 344 2.55 -13.79 -22.38
C THR A 344 3.51 -13.12 -23.36
N VAL A 345 4.37 -12.25 -22.86
CA VAL A 345 5.48 -11.64 -23.61
C VAL A 345 6.83 -12.04 -23.03
N ALA A 346 7.89 -11.79 -23.79
CA ALA A 346 9.24 -12.04 -23.33
C ALA A 346 9.56 -11.24 -22.06
N ARG A 347 10.52 -11.75 -21.27
CA ARG A 347 11.04 -11.06 -20.10
C ARG A 347 11.39 -9.60 -20.41
N ARG A 348 11.04 -8.70 -19.49
CA ARG A 348 11.51 -7.31 -19.53
C ARG A 348 13.03 -7.28 -19.30
N VAL A 349 13.77 -6.82 -20.31
CA VAL A 349 15.21 -6.56 -20.21
C VAL A 349 15.45 -5.12 -19.73
N THR A 350 16.45 -4.95 -18.87
CA THR A 350 16.76 -3.66 -18.25
C THR A 350 18.14 -3.15 -18.68
N ALA A 351 18.21 -1.87 -19.04
CA ALA A 351 19.47 -1.14 -19.20
C ALA A 351 19.92 -0.57 -17.86
N THR A 352 21.15 -0.88 -17.44
CA THR A 352 21.73 -0.42 -16.18
C THR A 352 22.96 0.45 -16.44
N ALA A 353 22.97 1.68 -15.93
CA ALA A 353 24.14 2.55 -15.95
C ALA A 353 24.86 2.47 -14.59
N LEU A 354 26.09 1.97 -14.61
CA LEU A 354 27.00 2.02 -13.47
C LEU A 354 27.72 3.36 -13.49
N VAL A 355 27.38 4.24 -12.56
CA VAL A 355 27.98 5.57 -12.38
C VAL A 355 28.95 5.49 -11.21
N LEU A 356 30.22 5.36 -11.54
CA LEU A 356 31.26 4.91 -10.61
C LEU A 356 32.26 6.03 -10.29
N ASP A 357 32.36 6.36 -9.00
CA ASP A 357 33.32 7.32 -8.49
C ASP A 357 34.76 6.79 -8.61
N ARG A 358 35.65 7.66 -9.07
CA ARG A 358 37.10 7.45 -9.11
C ARG A 358 37.87 8.67 -8.59
N SER A 359 37.26 9.46 -7.73
CA SER A 359 37.92 10.57 -7.04
C SER A 359 39.09 10.07 -6.19
N GLY A 360 39.97 10.98 -5.77
CA GLY A 360 41.19 10.63 -5.03
C GLY A 360 40.92 9.87 -3.72
N SER A 361 39.80 10.14 -3.06
CA SER A 361 39.37 9.45 -1.82
C SER A 361 39.14 7.95 -2.03
N MET A 362 38.83 7.51 -3.25
CA MET A 362 38.68 6.09 -3.57
C MET A 362 39.99 5.29 -3.43
N SER A 363 41.15 5.95 -3.33
CA SER A 363 42.43 5.31 -3.03
C SER A 363 42.61 4.97 -1.54
N GLU A 364 41.78 5.51 -0.67
CA GLU A 364 41.85 5.29 0.77
C GLU A 364 41.52 3.84 1.14
N ASP A 365 42.07 3.40 2.27
CA ASP A 365 41.72 2.13 2.89
C ASP A 365 40.24 2.14 3.30
N ARG A 366 39.51 1.08 2.93
CA ARG A 366 38.11 0.89 3.32
C ARG A 366 37.94 0.43 4.77
N GLY A 367 39.04 0.07 5.45
CA GLY A 367 39.13 -0.24 6.88
C GLY A 367 39.69 -1.63 7.20
N ASP A 368 40.12 -2.40 6.20
CA ASP A 368 40.71 -3.74 6.35
C ASP A 368 41.98 -3.97 5.50
N GLY A 369 42.63 -2.90 5.05
CA GLY A 369 43.86 -2.92 4.26
C GLY A 369 43.65 -2.99 2.74
N GLN A 370 42.40 -3.06 2.27
CA GLN A 370 42.06 -2.99 0.84
C GLN A 370 41.53 -1.59 0.50
N THR A 371 41.82 -1.10 -0.71
CA THR A 371 41.31 0.22 -1.11
C THR A 371 39.81 0.18 -1.39
N LYS A 372 39.14 1.32 -1.22
CA LYS A 372 37.74 1.51 -1.62
C LYS A 372 37.53 1.23 -3.11
N HIS A 373 38.48 1.64 -3.94
CA HIS A 373 38.52 1.35 -5.38
C HIS A 373 38.51 -0.16 -5.69
N ASP A 374 39.38 -0.95 -5.05
CA ASP A 374 39.42 -2.39 -5.30
C ASP A 374 38.07 -3.04 -4.94
N SER A 375 37.47 -2.63 -3.82
CA SER A 375 36.15 -3.13 -3.42
C SER A 375 35.05 -2.75 -4.42
N LEU A 376 35.10 -1.55 -5.00
CA LEU A 376 34.19 -1.12 -6.05
C LEU A 376 34.34 -2.01 -7.30
N VAL A 377 35.58 -2.25 -7.75
CA VAL A 377 35.87 -3.08 -8.92
C VAL A 377 35.33 -4.49 -8.75
N GLU A 378 35.52 -5.07 -7.55
CA GLU A 378 34.96 -6.39 -7.21
C GLU A 378 33.44 -6.40 -7.25
N ALA A 379 32.78 -5.44 -6.60
CA ALA A 379 31.32 -5.38 -6.51
C ALA A 379 30.66 -5.16 -7.88
N ALA A 380 31.22 -4.26 -8.69
CA ALA A 380 30.76 -4.01 -10.05
C ALA A 380 30.97 -5.24 -10.94
N SER A 381 32.12 -5.94 -10.82
CA SER A 381 32.38 -7.18 -11.56
C SER A 381 31.38 -8.29 -11.20
N ILE A 382 31.10 -8.47 -9.90
CA ILE A 382 30.07 -9.41 -9.41
C ILE A 382 28.71 -9.11 -10.04
N MET A 383 28.32 -7.84 -10.10
CA MET A 383 27.05 -7.46 -10.73
C MET A 383 27.01 -7.81 -12.22
N VAL A 384 28.05 -7.52 -13.02
CA VAL A 384 28.02 -7.87 -14.45
C VAL A 384 28.03 -9.38 -14.66
N ASP A 385 28.62 -10.14 -13.75
CA ASP A 385 28.65 -11.60 -13.86
C ASP A 385 27.30 -12.26 -13.51
N LEU A 386 26.49 -11.65 -12.62
CA LEU A 386 25.16 -12.18 -12.26
C LEU A 386 23.99 -11.56 -13.04
N ALA A 387 24.22 -10.42 -13.70
CA ALA A 387 23.24 -9.76 -14.55
C ALA A 387 22.61 -10.73 -15.56
N LEU A 388 21.33 -10.55 -15.85
CA LEU A 388 20.57 -11.51 -16.65
C LEU A 388 20.96 -11.43 -18.13
N ASP A 389 20.77 -12.54 -18.84
CA ASP A 389 20.98 -12.60 -20.29
C ASP A 389 20.07 -11.61 -21.02
N GLY A 390 20.64 -10.80 -21.91
CA GLY A 390 19.95 -9.72 -22.61
C GLY A 390 19.83 -8.39 -21.84
N ASP A 391 20.12 -8.35 -20.54
CA ASP A 391 20.21 -7.07 -19.83
C ASP A 391 21.40 -6.26 -20.36
N GLY A 392 21.26 -4.94 -20.35
CA GLY A 392 22.29 -4.02 -20.84
C GLY A 392 23.08 -3.41 -19.69
N ILE A 393 24.40 -3.32 -19.79
CA ILE A 393 25.23 -2.56 -18.86
C ILE A 393 26.00 -1.46 -19.58
N GLY A 394 25.92 -0.24 -19.05
CA GLY A 394 26.78 0.88 -19.41
C GLY A 394 27.62 1.31 -18.21
N VAL A 395 28.78 1.92 -18.48
CA VAL A 395 29.74 2.30 -17.44
C VAL A 395 30.15 3.75 -17.66
N VAL A 396 29.92 4.56 -16.63
CA VAL A 396 30.36 5.95 -16.52
C VAL A 396 31.31 6.04 -15.34
N ARG A 397 32.45 6.69 -15.56
CA ARG A 397 33.36 7.08 -14.48
C ARG A 397 33.19 8.56 -14.17
N PHE A 398 33.37 8.97 -12.92
CA PHE A 398 33.42 10.39 -12.59
C PHE A 398 34.45 10.71 -11.49
N ASN A 399 35.03 11.90 -11.58
CA ASN A 399 35.83 12.57 -10.55
C ASN A 399 35.54 14.08 -10.64
N GLU A 400 36.48 14.97 -11.00
CA GLU A 400 36.15 16.37 -11.37
C GLU A 400 35.29 16.49 -12.61
N ASP A 401 35.25 15.45 -13.44
CA ASP A 401 34.49 15.39 -14.68
C ASP A 401 33.97 13.96 -14.88
N ALA A 402 32.95 13.80 -15.71
CA ALA A 402 32.37 12.49 -16.02
C ALA A 402 32.66 12.06 -17.44
N GLN A 403 32.89 10.75 -17.62
CA GLN A 403 33.24 10.18 -18.91
C GLN A 403 32.56 8.83 -19.08
N VAL A 404 31.93 8.65 -20.23
CA VAL A 404 31.38 7.36 -20.65
C VAL A 404 32.53 6.43 -21.05
N LEU A 405 32.71 5.34 -20.32
CA LEU A 405 33.64 4.27 -20.68
C LEU A 405 32.99 3.23 -21.59
N GLN A 406 31.70 2.98 -21.38
CA GLN A 406 30.91 2.04 -22.17
C GLN A 406 29.47 2.55 -22.28
N GLY A 407 28.94 2.63 -23.50
CA GLY A 407 27.50 2.73 -23.71
C GLY A 407 26.78 1.45 -23.26
N VAL A 408 25.44 1.49 -23.19
CA VAL A 408 24.66 0.31 -22.80
C VAL A 408 24.91 -0.83 -23.78
N THR A 409 25.51 -1.91 -23.29
CA THR A 409 25.88 -3.10 -24.06
C THR A 409 25.13 -4.31 -23.52
N ALA A 410 24.38 -5.00 -24.40
CA ALA A 410 23.65 -6.21 -24.04
C ALA A 410 24.63 -7.34 -23.67
N LEU A 411 24.38 -8.00 -22.55
CA LEU A 411 25.16 -9.14 -22.08
C LEU A 411 24.60 -10.44 -22.66
N GLY A 412 25.49 -11.39 -22.99
CA GLY A 412 25.08 -12.75 -23.33
C GLY A 412 24.80 -13.62 -22.10
N PRO A 413 24.61 -14.93 -22.28
CA PRO A 413 24.29 -15.86 -21.19
C PRO A 413 25.38 -15.92 -20.12
N ALA A 414 25.00 -15.92 -18.84
CA ALA A 414 25.95 -16.04 -17.73
C ALA A 414 26.63 -17.43 -17.62
N SER A 415 26.10 -18.42 -18.34
CA SER A 415 26.69 -19.75 -18.49
C SER A 415 27.87 -19.79 -19.46
N ASP A 416 28.06 -18.75 -20.29
CA ASP A 416 29.19 -18.64 -21.21
C ASP A 416 30.32 -17.84 -20.55
N PRO A 417 31.40 -18.50 -20.07
CA PRO A 417 32.53 -17.80 -19.45
C PRO A 417 33.34 -16.96 -20.46
N PHE A 418 33.10 -17.12 -21.76
CA PHE A 418 33.78 -16.41 -22.84
C PHE A 418 32.92 -15.35 -23.53
N ASP A 419 31.75 -15.03 -22.97
CA ASP A 419 30.87 -13.99 -23.53
C ASP A 419 31.64 -12.66 -23.70
N PRO A 420 31.79 -12.14 -24.93
CA PRO A 420 32.65 -10.99 -25.19
C PRO A 420 32.11 -9.70 -24.56
N ALA A 421 30.79 -9.57 -24.39
CA ALA A 421 30.19 -8.40 -23.75
C ALA A 421 30.51 -8.38 -22.25
N ARG A 422 30.28 -9.47 -21.53
CA ARG A 422 30.64 -9.61 -20.11
C ARG A 422 32.13 -9.42 -19.86
N LEU A 423 32.97 -10.11 -20.64
CA LEU A 423 34.43 -9.97 -20.52
C LEU A 423 34.88 -8.54 -20.83
N GLY A 424 34.33 -7.92 -21.88
CA GLY A 424 34.62 -6.53 -22.24
C GLY A 424 34.25 -5.55 -21.13
N THR A 425 33.04 -5.64 -20.59
CA THR A 425 32.61 -4.78 -19.48
C THR A 425 33.46 -5.00 -18.23
N LYS A 426 33.83 -6.24 -17.90
CA LYS A 426 34.73 -6.53 -16.77
C LYS A 426 36.11 -5.93 -16.97
N ASN A 427 36.68 -6.02 -18.16
CA ASN A 427 37.98 -5.41 -18.48
C ASN A 427 37.95 -3.89 -18.37
N ILE A 428 36.80 -3.25 -18.65
CA ILE A 428 36.61 -1.81 -18.46
C ILE A 428 36.57 -1.47 -16.96
N VAL A 429 35.82 -2.23 -16.17
CA VAL A 429 35.67 -2.01 -14.73
C VAL A 429 36.97 -2.32 -13.98
N SER A 430 37.70 -3.38 -14.34
CA SER A 430 38.99 -3.73 -13.72
C SER A 430 40.20 -3.02 -14.36
N GLY A 431 39.97 -2.23 -15.40
CA GLY A 431 41.01 -1.50 -16.11
C GLY A 431 41.47 -0.24 -15.37
N THR A 432 42.53 0.38 -15.88
CA THR A 432 43.06 1.64 -15.34
C THR A 432 42.11 2.83 -15.51
N GLY A 433 41.00 2.65 -16.22
CA GLY A 433 39.97 3.66 -16.42
C GLY A 433 39.33 4.14 -15.12
N LEU A 434 39.28 3.31 -14.07
CA LEU A 434 38.72 3.68 -12.78
C LEU A 434 39.78 4.04 -11.72
N ALA A 435 41.05 4.19 -12.12
CA ALA A 435 42.13 4.51 -11.17
C ALA A 435 41.81 5.80 -10.38
N PRO A 436 41.91 5.81 -9.03
CA PRO A 436 41.56 6.97 -8.23
C PRO A 436 42.38 8.21 -8.55
N SER A 437 41.72 9.36 -8.74
CA SER A 437 42.37 10.65 -8.95
C SER A 437 41.39 11.80 -8.78
N GLY A 438 41.88 12.93 -8.26
CA GLY A 438 41.15 14.18 -8.31
C GLY A 438 40.03 14.35 -7.27
N SER A 439 39.06 15.18 -7.59
CA SER A 439 37.95 15.68 -6.77
C SER A 439 36.64 14.99 -7.17
N THR A 440 35.49 15.45 -6.69
CA THR A 440 34.23 14.70 -6.75
C THR A 440 33.08 15.55 -7.32
N SER A 441 32.62 15.23 -8.53
CA SER A 441 31.47 15.80 -9.24
C SER A 441 30.43 14.69 -9.50
N ILE A 442 29.51 14.49 -8.55
CA ILE A 442 28.51 13.42 -8.63
C ILE A 442 27.44 13.78 -9.68
N GLY A 443 27.09 15.06 -9.79
CA GLY A 443 26.14 15.57 -10.76
C GLY A 443 26.56 15.34 -12.20
N ASP A 444 27.86 15.47 -12.54
CA ASP A 444 28.34 15.08 -13.88
C ASP A 444 28.19 13.57 -14.13
N GLY A 445 28.52 12.75 -13.12
CA GLY A 445 28.33 11.30 -13.21
C GLY A 445 26.87 10.92 -13.50
N ILE A 446 25.93 11.54 -12.79
CA ILE A 446 24.48 11.36 -13.01
C ILE A 446 24.07 11.85 -14.40
N PHE A 447 24.59 12.98 -14.86
CA PHE A 447 24.26 13.53 -16.16
C PHE A 447 24.68 12.60 -17.31
N GLU A 448 25.92 12.13 -17.29
CA GLU A 448 26.42 11.18 -18.30
C GLU A 448 25.74 9.81 -18.17
N GLY A 449 25.49 9.36 -16.94
CA GLY A 449 24.73 8.13 -16.65
C GLY A 449 23.33 8.16 -17.26
N ARG A 450 22.61 9.27 -17.09
CA ARG A 450 21.32 9.51 -17.75
C ARG A 450 21.49 9.54 -19.26
N GLY A 451 22.49 10.25 -19.79
CA GLY A 451 22.75 10.35 -21.22
C GLY A 451 22.89 8.99 -21.91
N ILE A 452 23.61 8.05 -21.30
CA ILE A 452 23.75 6.69 -21.85
C ILE A 452 22.47 5.85 -21.72
N LEU A 453 21.66 6.07 -20.68
CA LEU A 453 20.36 5.42 -20.53
C LEU A 453 19.34 5.96 -21.53
N ASP A 454 19.32 7.27 -21.76
CA ASP A 454 18.45 7.91 -22.76
C ASP A 454 18.81 7.46 -24.18
N SER A 455 20.11 7.28 -24.44
CA SER A 455 20.64 6.76 -25.71
C SER A 455 20.47 5.24 -25.88
N ALA A 456 20.10 4.51 -24.82
CA ALA A 456 19.86 3.08 -24.90
C ALA A 456 18.65 2.78 -25.80
N GLY A 457 18.76 1.76 -26.66
CA GLY A 457 17.73 1.42 -27.62
C GLY A 457 16.37 1.12 -26.97
N GLY A 458 15.28 1.35 -27.71
CA GLY A 458 13.90 1.14 -27.24
C GLY A 458 13.53 -0.31 -26.91
N SER A 459 14.45 -1.27 -27.13
CA SER A 459 14.29 -2.67 -26.72
C SER A 459 14.37 -2.89 -25.20
N TYR A 460 14.94 -1.93 -24.45
CA TYR A 460 14.99 -2.00 -22.99
C TYR A 460 13.72 -1.46 -22.36
N ALA A 461 12.91 -2.35 -21.80
CA ALA A 461 11.66 -2.01 -21.13
C ALA A 461 11.88 -1.33 -19.76
N GLY A 462 13.05 -1.57 -19.14
CA GLY A 462 13.47 -0.92 -17.90
C GLY A 462 14.77 -0.15 -18.06
N LYS A 463 14.94 0.91 -17.26
CA LYS A 463 16.19 1.68 -17.14
C LYS A 463 16.51 1.88 -15.66
N ALA A 464 17.73 1.59 -15.26
CA ALA A 464 18.22 1.74 -13.90
C ALA A 464 19.58 2.44 -13.86
N MET A 465 19.81 3.28 -12.87
CA MET A 465 21.08 3.94 -12.60
C MET A 465 21.57 3.53 -11.22
N VAL A 466 22.85 3.17 -11.12
CA VAL A 466 23.50 2.81 -9.87
C VAL A 466 24.65 3.79 -9.65
N VAL A 467 24.46 4.72 -8.72
CA VAL A 467 25.46 5.73 -8.37
C VAL A 467 26.24 5.27 -7.15
N LEU A 468 27.54 5.09 -7.29
CA LEU A 468 28.43 4.78 -6.18
C LEU A 468 29.43 5.91 -5.96
N THR A 469 29.57 6.36 -4.72
CA THR A 469 30.57 7.36 -4.30
C THR A 469 31.03 7.11 -2.87
N ASP A 470 32.28 7.47 -2.58
CA ASP A 470 32.83 7.50 -1.22
C ASP A 470 33.03 8.92 -0.68
N GLY A 471 32.68 9.92 -1.48
CA GLY A 471 33.05 11.31 -1.27
C GLY A 471 31.87 12.26 -1.13
N VAL A 472 32.21 13.49 -0.73
CA VAL A 472 31.32 14.64 -0.75
C VAL A 472 31.54 15.43 -2.03
N GLU A 473 30.45 15.78 -2.68
CA GLU A 473 30.47 16.57 -3.91
C GLU A 473 31.15 17.93 -3.65
N ASN A 474 32.18 18.25 -4.44
CA ASN A 474 33.01 19.44 -4.27
C ASN A 474 33.41 20.12 -5.58
N GLN A 475 32.93 19.62 -6.72
CA GLN A 475 33.07 20.26 -8.03
C GLN A 475 31.71 20.28 -8.75
N PRO A 476 31.39 21.33 -9.52
CA PRO A 476 30.28 21.30 -10.45
C PRO A 476 30.56 20.32 -11.59
N ARG A 477 29.54 19.73 -12.22
CA ARG A 477 28.09 19.93 -12.00
C ARG A 477 27.56 19.27 -10.72
N TRP A 478 26.63 19.94 -10.04
CA TRP A 478 26.10 19.48 -8.76
C TRP A 478 24.91 18.52 -8.91
N ILE A 479 24.67 17.66 -7.92
CA ILE A 479 23.49 16.78 -7.86
C ILE A 479 22.20 17.61 -8.01
N ALA A 480 22.13 18.76 -7.36
CA ALA A 480 20.96 19.64 -7.38
C ALA A 480 20.59 20.12 -8.80
N ASP A 481 21.59 20.27 -9.70
CA ASP A 481 21.38 20.73 -11.07
C ASP A 481 20.77 19.63 -11.97
N VAL A 482 20.97 18.37 -11.60
CA VAL A 482 20.59 17.20 -12.43
C VAL A 482 19.47 16.36 -11.81
N ALA A 483 19.23 16.44 -10.51
CA ALA A 483 18.19 15.69 -9.82
C ALA A 483 16.80 15.83 -10.46
N PRO A 484 16.34 17.02 -10.89
CA PRO A 484 15.05 17.15 -11.58
C PRO A 484 14.96 16.46 -12.94
N GLN A 485 16.10 16.06 -13.52
CA GLN A 485 16.19 15.44 -14.84
C GLN A 485 16.18 13.90 -14.77
N ILE A 486 16.26 13.32 -13.57
CA ILE A 486 16.27 11.86 -13.40
C ILE A 486 14.88 11.30 -13.71
N ASN A 487 14.82 10.34 -14.63
CA ASN A 487 13.59 9.69 -15.08
C ASN A 487 13.67 8.15 -14.96
N ALA A 488 14.81 7.62 -14.51
CA ALA A 488 15.10 6.20 -14.39
C ALA A 488 15.13 5.76 -12.92
N LEU A 489 14.94 4.45 -12.70
CA LEU A 489 15.07 3.83 -11.38
C LEU A 489 16.48 4.07 -10.83
N THR A 490 16.62 4.76 -9.70
CA THR A 490 17.95 5.19 -9.23
C THR A 490 18.30 4.60 -7.87
N TYR A 491 19.40 3.86 -7.82
CA TYR A 491 20.00 3.34 -6.60
C TYR A 491 21.27 4.11 -6.27
N ALA A 492 21.49 4.37 -4.99
CA ALA A 492 22.70 5.04 -4.52
C ALA A 492 23.43 4.17 -3.49
N VAL A 493 24.76 4.13 -3.58
CA VAL A 493 25.62 3.42 -2.65
C VAL A 493 26.69 4.38 -2.13
N GLY A 494 26.62 4.70 -0.84
CA GLY A 494 27.63 5.50 -0.15
C GLY A 494 28.66 4.59 0.52
N LEU A 495 29.91 4.66 0.05
CA LEU A 495 31.03 3.88 0.58
C LEU A 495 31.77 4.68 1.66
N GLY A 496 31.32 4.58 2.91
CA GLY A 496 31.95 5.28 4.02
C GLY A 496 30.95 5.73 5.09
N THR A 497 31.36 6.71 5.89
CA THR A 497 30.49 7.32 6.90
C THR A 497 29.55 8.36 6.28
N PRO A 498 28.40 8.66 6.91
CA PRO A 498 27.45 9.63 6.38
C PRO A 498 28.01 11.06 6.23
N GLN A 499 29.01 11.43 7.04
CA GLN A 499 29.65 12.75 6.97
C GLN A 499 30.56 12.90 5.74
N ASN A 500 31.07 11.78 5.23
CA ASN A 500 32.05 11.76 4.15
C ASN A 500 31.43 11.33 2.82
N THR A 501 30.15 10.97 2.83
CA THR A 501 29.38 10.59 1.65
C THR A 501 28.22 11.58 1.55
N SER A 502 27.88 12.09 0.36
CA SER A 502 26.75 13.03 0.15
C SER A 502 25.37 12.41 0.47
N ALA A 503 25.18 11.79 1.65
CA ALA A 503 24.11 10.86 1.97
C ALA A 503 22.72 11.49 1.85
N ALA A 504 22.54 12.75 2.27
CA ALA A 504 21.27 13.45 2.12
C ALA A 504 20.88 13.69 0.64
N ALA A 505 21.85 14.11 -0.18
CA ALA A 505 21.64 14.30 -1.61
C ALA A 505 21.41 12.97 -2.34
N LEU A 506 22.15 11.93 -1.98
CA LEU A 506 22.00 10.57 -2.51
C LEU A 506 20.65 9.93 -2.13
N GLN A 507 20.16 10.18 -0.91
CA GLN A 507 18.83 9.76 -0.48
C GLN A 507 17.73 10.44 -1.31
N THR A 508 17.92 11.72 -1.63
CA THR A 508 16.94 12.49 -2.42
C THR A 508 16.81 11.94 -3.84
N ILE A 509 17.91 11.65 -4.52
CA ILE A 509 17.88 11.11 -5.90
C ILE A 509 17.47 9.64 -5.99
N SER A 510 17.63 8.85 -4.93
CA SER A 510 17.22 7.44 -4.95
C SER A 510 15.78 7.26 -4.50
N GLY A 511 15.38 7.92 -3.40
CA GLY A 511 14.04 7.81 -2.82
C GLY A 511 12.93 8.36 -3.72
N ASN A 512 13.19 9.44 -4.46
CA ASN A 512 12.19 10.03 -5.36
C ASN A 512 12.01 9.26 -6.68
N HIS A 513 12.90 8.30 -6.96
CA HIS A 513 12.94 7.59 -8.24
C HIS A 513 12.86 6.07 -8.06
N GLY A 514 12.16 5.60 -7.02
CA GLY A 514 11.78 4.20 -6.83
C GLY A 514 12.89 3.25 -6.37
N GLY A 515 14.11 3.75 -6.15
CA GLY A 515 15.22 2.99 -5.59
C GLY A 515 15.45 3.33 -4.11
N TYR A 516 16.67 3.07 -3.62
CA TYR A 516 17.04 3.33 -2.23
C TYR A 516 18.54 3.59 -2.08
N LEU A 517 18.90 4.19 -0.94
CA LEU A 517 20.28 4.43 -0.53
C LEU A 517 20.76 3.30 0.40
N LEU A 518 21.96 2.79 0.11
CA LEU A 518 22.69 1.87 0.97
C LEU A 518 24.03 2.48 1.41
N LEU A 519 24.22 2.62 2.71
CA LEU A 519 25.44 3.17 3.30
C LEU A 519 26.27 2.08 3.96
N THR A 520 27.51 1.89 3.51
CA THR A 520 28.37 0.80 4.02
C THR A 520 28.84 1.06 5.44
N GLY A 521 29.05 2.32 5.84
CA GLY A 521 29.80 2.67 7.04
C GLY A 521 31.27 2.28 6.95
N ALA A 522 31.97 2.38 8.08
CA ALA A 522 33.31 1.82 8.22
C ALA A 522 33.26 0.29 7.98
N ILE A 523 34.10 -0.22 7.09
CA ILE A 523 34.19 -1.66 6.85
C ILE A 523 35.26 -2.22 7.79
N SER A 524 34.84 -3.04 8.75
CA SER A 524 35.74 -3.71 9.68
C SER A 524 35.24 -5.11 10.00
N GLY A 525 36.15 -6.07 10.20
CA GLY A 525 35.81 -7.43 10.63
C GLY A 525 34.96 -8.21 9.60
N ASP A 526 33.85 -8.80 10.07
CA ASP A 526 33.05 -9.76 9.29
C ASP A 526 32.22 -9.15 8.14
N ASN A 527 32.16 -7.83 8.01
CA ASN A 527 31.33 -7.14 6.98
C ASN A 527 32.08 -6.83 5.68
N ARG A 528 33.15 -7.56 5.38
CA ARG A 528 33.97 -7.33 4.16
C ARG A 528 33.22 -7.44 2.84
N PHE A 529 32.12 -8.20 2.81
CA PHE A 529 31.30 -8.39 1.60
C PHE A 529 30.15 -7.37 1.48
N ILE A 530 30.08 -6.37 2.35
CA ILE A 530 28.90 -5.49 2.44
C ILE A 530 28.62 -4.75 1.14
N LEU A 531 29.65 -4.26 0.45
CA LEU A 531 29.47 -3.55 -0.81
C LEU A 531 28.98 -4.49 -1.91
N GLN A 532 29.55 -5.68 -1.99
CA GLN A 532 29.16 -6.74 -2.91
C GLN A 532 27.70 -7.16 -2.66
N LYS A 533 27.29 -7.30 -1.39
CA LYS A 533 25.88 -7.57 -1.00
C LYS A 533 24.93 -6.47 -1.44
N TYR A 534 25.33 -5.21 -1.33
CA TYR A 534 24.52 -4.08 -1.78
C TYR A 534 24.32 -4.10 -3.29
N PHE A 535 25.36 -4.42 -4.07
CA PHE A 535 25.21 -4.63 -5.52
C PHE A 535 24.30 -5.81 -5.84
N LEU A 536 24.40 -6.92 -5.10
CA LEU A 536 23.51 -8.07 -5.28
C LEU A 536 22.04 -7.73 -4.95
N GLN A 537 21.79 -6.99 -3.87
CA GLN A 537 20.45 -6.53 -3.51
C GLN A 537 19.90 -5.54 -4.55
N ILE A 538 20.73 -4.61 -5.05
CA ILE A 538 20.34 -3.70 -6.14
C ILE A 538 20.01 -4.49 -7.41
N LEU A 539 20.84 -5.48 -7.75
CA LEU A 539 20.60 -6.36 -8.89
C LEU A 539 19.29 -7.15 -8.72
N ALA A 540 18.96 -7.61 -7.51
CA ALA A 540 17.67 -8.24 -7.22
C ALA A 540 16.52 -7.25 -7.47
N GLY A 541 16.66 -5.99 -7.05
CA GLY A 541 15.68 -4.93 -7.35
C GLY A 541 15.51 -4.67 -8.86
N ILE A 542 16.62 -4.57 -9.60
CA ILE A 542 16.65 -4.37 -11.07
C ILE A 542 15.99 -5.54 -11.82
N SER A 543 16.23 -6.77 -11.35
CA SER A 543 15.71 -8.01 -11.95
C SER A 543 14.35 -8.44 -11.41
N ASN A 544 13.76 -7.66 -10.48
CA ASN A 544 12.51 -7.98 -9.78
C ASN A 544 12.52 -9.37 -9.10
N ALA A 545 13.66 -9.68 -8.48
CA ALA A 545 13.89 -10.83 -7.62
C ALA A 545 13.78 -10.44 -6.15
N GLU A 546 13.62 -11.45 -5.30
CA GLU A 546 13.35 -11.30 -3.87
C GLU A 546 14.47 -11.90 -3.05
N ILE A 547 14.96 -11.20 -2.04
CA ILE A 547 15.99 -11.77 -1.16
C ILE A 547 15.31 -12.69 -0.15
N VAL A 548 15.69 -13.96 -0.17
CA VAL A 548 15.16 -15.00 0.73
C VAL A 548 16.01 -15.07 2.00
N LEU A 549 17.34 -15.03 1.84
CA LEU A 549 18.28 -15.20 2.95
C LEU A 549 19.65 -14.61 2.60
N ASP A 550 20.25 -13.90 3.55
CA ASP A 550 21.64 -13.40 3.45
C ASP A 550 22.43 -13.67 4.75
N PRO A 551 22.96 -14.89 4.99
CA PRO A 551 23.82 -15.19 6.11
C PRO A 551 25.32 -15.06 5.73
N GLN A 552 26.16 -14.82 6.74
CA GLN A 552 27.61 -14.81 6.60
C GLN A 552 28.26 -15.66 7.70
N GLY A 553 29.47 -16.17 7.45
CA GLY A 553 30.16 -17.02 8.40
C GLY A 553 31.59 -17.40 7.98
N ASN A 554 32.15 -18.38 8.68
CA ASN A 554 33.49 -18.91 8.44
C ASN A 554 33.43 -20.42 8.25
N LEU A 555 33.93 -20.92 7.12
CA LEU A 555 34.09 -22.35 6.85
C LEU A 555 35.29 -22.89 7.62
N ILE A 556 35.12 -24.07 8.21
CA ILE A 556 36.14 -24.76 9.00
C ILE A 556 36.56 -26.03 8.24
N PRO A 557 37.86 -26.33 8.11
CA PRO A 557 38.33 -27.53 7.43
C PRO A 557 37.69 -28.82 7.97
N GLY A 558 37.26 -29.70 7.07
CA GLY A 558 36.63 -30.99 7.40
C GLY A 558 35.19 -30.92 7.91
N ARG A 559 34.59 -29.72 8.03
CA ARG A 559 33.20 -29.53 8.45
C ARG A 559 32.35 -29.07 7.28
N GLU A 560 31.22 -29.74 7.06
CA GLU A 560 30.17 -29.28 6.15
C GLU A 560 29.26 -28.27 6.85
N GLN A 561 29.12 -27.10 6.25
CA GLN A 561 28.18 -26.08 6.66
C GLN A 561 26.90 -26.24 5.82
N ARG A 562 25.83 -26.66 6.48
CA ARG A 562 24.50 -26.87 5.88
C ARG A 562 23.58 -25.73 6.27
N ILE A 563 23.23 -24.87 5.31
CA ILE A 563 22.51 -23.61 5.54
C ILE A 563 21.08 -23.72 4.96
N PRO A 564 20.03 -23.73 5.79
CA PRO A 564 18.65 -23.87 5.31
C PRO A 564 18.09 -22.55 4.78
N PHE A 565 17.32 -22.60 3.70
CA PHE A 565 16.50 -21.50 3.21
C PHE A 565 15.13 -22.01 2.72
N GLN A 566 14.08 -21.21 2.92
CA GLN A 566 12.71 -21.60 2.58
C GLN A 566 12.28 -21.04 1.23
N LEU A 567 11.81 -21.94 0.36
CA LEU A 567 11.14 -21.61 -0.89
C LEU A 567 9.68 -22.11 -0.85
N THR A 568 8.85 -21.54 -1.71
CA THR A 568 7.40 -21.78 -1.81
C THR A 568 6.99 -22.07 -3.26
N GLU A 569 5.73 -22.42 -3.47
CA GLU A 569 5.12 -22.57 -4.79
C GLU A 569 5.08 -21.26 -5.59
N ALA A 570 5.22 -20.11 -4.91
CA ALA A 570 5.31 -18.80 -5.55
C ALA A 570 6.70 -18.53 -6.15
N ASP A 571 7.73 -19.33 -5.80
CA ASP A 571 9.10 -19.21 -6.29
C ASP A 571 9.28 -20.00 -7.58
N ALA A 572 9.40 -19.30 -8.71
CA ALA A 572 9.57 -19.90 -10.03
C ALA A 572 11.04 -20.13 -10.42
N GLY A 573 11.97 -19.59 -9.63
CA GLY A 573 13.39 -19.85 -9.75
C GLY A 573 14.18 -19.24 -8.61
N VAL A 574 15.44 -19.66 -8.48
CA VAL A 574 16.32 -19.24 -7.38
C VAL A 574 17.75 -19.01 -7.87
N ASP A 575 18.36 -17.93 -7.41
CA ASP A 575 19.80 -17.69 -7.46
C ASP A 575 20.40 -17.94 -6.07
N VAL A 576 21.33 -18.88 -5.97
CA VAL A 576 22.05 -19.17 -4.73
C VAL A 576 23.52 -18.82 -4.93
N ILE A 577 23.98 -17.79 -4.23
CA ILE A 577 25.24 -17.09 -4.51
C ILE A 577 26.14 -17.19 -3.28
N VAL A 578 27.39 -17.63 -3.48
CA VAL A 578 28.42 -17.66 -2.45
C VAL A 578 29.48 -16.63 -2.81
N LEU A 579 29.74 -15.69 -1.90
CA LEU A 579 30.87 -14.77 -1.94
C LEU A 579 31.95 -15.27 -0.97
N THR A 580 33.18 -15.39 -1.42
CA THR A 580 34.31 -15.89 -0.63
C THR A 580 35.62 -15.41 -1.26
N PRO A 581 36.71 -15.14 -0.52
CA PRO A 581 37.94 -14.64 -1.12
C PRO A 581 38.57 -15.64 -2.11
N ASN A 582 38.25 -16.93 -1.97
CA ASN A 582 38.72 -17.97 -2.88
C ASN A 582 37.60 -18.99 -3.14
N ALA A 583 36.86 -18.80 -4.24
CA ALA A 583 35.76 -19.67 -4.62
C ALA A 583 36.22 -21.04 -5.14
N GLU A 584 37.47 -21.16 -5.60
CA GLU A 584 38.03 -22.40 -6.16
C GLU A 584 38.35 -23.46 -5.09
N ILE A 585 38.34 -23.07 -3.81
CA ILE A 585 38.55 -23.96 -2.67
C ILE A 585 37.27 -24.18 -1.84
N VAL A 586 36.11 -23.79 -2.36
CA VAL A 586 34.81 -24.04 -1.74
C VAL A 586 33.99 -25.01 -2.60
N ASP A 587 33.77 -26.22 -2.10
CA ASP A 587 32.81 -27.17 -2.67
C ASP A 587 31.40 -26.72 -2.25
N PHE A 588 30.70 -26.11 -3.20
CA PHE A 588 29.37 -25.54 -3.08
C PHE A 588 28.38 -26.41 -3.84
N ARG A 589 27.37 -26.94 -3.12
CA ARG A 589 26.29 -27.78 -3.66
C ARG A 589 24.94 -27.33 -3.10
N LEU A 590 23.87 -27.69 -3.79
CA LEU A 590 22.50 -27.48 -3.29
C LEU A 590 21.84 -28.81 -2.94
N GLU A 591 21.03 -28.84 -1.89
CA GLU A 591 20.19 -29.96 -1.51
C GLU A 591 18.72 -29.56 -1.63
N THR A 592 17.94 -30.34 -2.38
CA THR A 592 16.49 -30.12 -2.53
C THR A 592 15.73 -30.52 -1.26
N PRO A 593 14.46 -30.11 -1.09
CA PRO A 593 13.64 -30.51 0.07
C PRO A 593 13.47 -32.03 0.21
N ASN A 594 13.64 -32.76 -0.89
CA ASN A 594 13.59 -34.21 -0.94
C ASN A 594 14.95 -34.91 -0.72
N GLY A 595 16.02 -34.16 -0.39
CA GLY A 595 17.34 -34.69 -0.09
C GLY A 595 18.20 -35.02 -1.31
N LEU A 596 17.79 -34.60 -2.51
CA LEU A 596 18.59 -34.76 -3.73
C LEU A 596 19.63 -33.65 -3.81
N VAL A 597 20.84 -33.99 -4.28
CA VAL A 597 21.95 -33.02 -4.38
C VAL A 597 22.14 -32.56 -5.82
N ILE A 598 22.21 -31.24 -6.01
CA ILE A 598 22.62 -30.59 -7.25
C ILE A 598 24.11 -30.24 -7.09
N GLU A 599 24.95 -30.99 -7.81
CA GLU A 599 26.38 -30.72 -7.91
C GLU A 599 26.68 -29.79 -9.11
N PRO A 600 27.82 -29.07 -9.11
CA PRO A 600 28.17 -28.15 -10.19
C PRO A 600 28.15 -28.79 -11.59
N TRP A 601 28.72 -30.00 -11.76
CA TRP A 601 28.71 -30.71 -13.04
C TRP A 601 27.29 -30.99 -13.56
N ARG A 602 26.32 -31.17 -12.66
CA ARG A 602 24.94 -31.45 -13.02
C ARG A 602 24.27 -30.18 -13.51
N ALA A 603 24.41 -29.09 -12.78
CA ALA A 603 23.88 -27.78 -13.20
C ALA A 603 24.47 -27.29 -14.52
N LEU A 604 25.71 -27.69 -14.86
CA LEU A 604 26.32 -27.42 -16.16
C LEU A 604 25.74 -28.27 -17.31
N ALA A 605 25.06 -29.39 -17.00
CA ALA A 605 24.48 -30.30 -18.00
C ALA A 605 22.97 -30.10 -18.20
N GLU A 606 22.27 -29.46 -17.27
CA GLU A 606 20.82 -29.26 -17.30
C GLU A 606 20.47 -27.88 -17.89
N PRO A 607 19.67 -27.79 -18.97
CA PRO A 607 19.30 -26.51 -19.60
C PRO A 607 18.51 -25.56 -18.69
N SER A 608 17.84 -26.10 -17.67
CA SER A 608 17.06 -25.35 -16.67
C SER A 608 17.92 -24.83 -15.51
N MET A 609 19.24 -24.97 -15.60
CA MET A 609 20.19 -24.55 -14.58
C MET A 609 21.37 -23.79 -15.18
N VAL A 610 21.97 -22.93 -14.38
CA VAL A 610 23.27 -22.31 -14.64
C VAL A 610 24.12 -22.49 -13.40
N PHE A 611 25.38 -22.87 -13.62
CA PHE A 611 26.42 -22.77 -12.60
C PHE A 611 27.56 -21.92 -13.13
N SER A 612 28.02 -20.98 -12.33
CA SER A 612 29.16 -20.12 -12.66
C SER A 612 30.16 -20.11 -11.51
N LEU A 613 31.43 -20.24 -11.86
CA LEU A 613 32.57 -20.18 -10.95
C LEU A 613 33.54 -19.11 -11.45
N ALA A 614 33.91 -18.18 -10.57
CA ALA A 614 34.81 -17.08 -10.89
C ALA A 614 35.56 -16.63 -9.64
N PRO A 615 36.59 -15.76 -9.78
CA PRO A 615 37.21 -15.12 -8.63
C PRO A 615 36.15 -14.46 -7.72
N LEU A 616 36.33 -14.66 -6.42
CA LEU A 616 35.49 -14.13 -5.34
C LEU A 616 34.07 -14.70 -5.19
N ARG A 617 33.59 -15.53 -6.13
CA ARG A 617 32.21 -16.03 -6.06
C ARG A 617 31.94 -17.32 -6.83
N SER A 618 30.87 -17.99 -6.44
CA SER A 618 30.21 -19.03 -7.24
C SER A 618 28.70 -18.92 -7.07
N PHE A 619 27.93 -19.25 -8.11
CA PHE A 619 26.46 -19.22 -7.99
C PHE A 619 25.78 -20.30 -8.81
N TYR A 620 24.59 -20.67 -8.34
CA TYR A 620 23.59 -21.42 -9.11
C TYR A 620 22.44 -20.51 -9.48
N ARG A 621 21.89 -20.67 -10.68
CA ARG A 621 20.54 -20.24 -11.05
C ARG A 621 19.74 -21.47 -11.44
N VAL A 622 18.60 -21.69 -10.81
CA VAL A 622 17.78 -22.88 -11.01
C VAL A 622 16.33 -22.46 -11.31
N VAL A 623 15.78 -22.94 -12.43
CA VAL A 623 14.35 -22.83 -12.73
C VAL A 623 13.58 -23.82 -11.86
N LEU A 624 12.48 -23.36 -11.28
CA LEU A 624 11.62 -24.15 -10.38
C LEU A 624 10.19 -24.29 -10.95
N PRO A 625 9.52 -25.43 -10.76
CA PRO A 625 10.04 -26.66 -10.15
C PRO A 625 11.17 -27.30 -10.96
N THR A 626 12.14 -27.91 -10.28
CA THR A 626 13.20 -28.70 -10.93
C THR A 626 12.90 -30.19 -10.85
N GLU A 627 13.22 -30.93 -11.91
CA GLU A 627 12.99 -32.38 -12.01
C GLU A 627 14.33 -33.12 -12.04
N LEU A 628 14.83 -33.50 -10.87
CA LEU A 628 16.10 -34.24 -10.78
C LEU A 628 15.93 -35.75 -11.00
N ILE A 629 14.71 -36.25 -10.86
CA ILE A 629 14.34 -37.64 -11.13
C ILE A 629 13.02 -37.59 -11.91
N PRO A 630 12.85 -38.41 -12.96
CA PRO A 630 11.62 -38.41 -13.73
C PRO A 630 10.35 -38.49 -12.87
N ALA A 631 9.37 -37.65 -13.20
CA ALA A 631 8.10 -37.41 -12.51
C ALA A 631 8.21 -36.95 -11.05
N ARG A 632 9.35 -36.38 -10.62
CA ARG A 632 9.56 -35.90 -9.26
C ARG A 632 10.09 -34.46 -9.25
N PHE A 633 9.19 -33.54 -8.91
CA PHE A 633 9.42 -32.10 -8.94
C PHE A 633 9.76 -31.55 -7.55
N ASP A 634 10.83 -30.77 -7.47
CA ASP A 634 11.27 -30.04 -6.27
C ASP A 634 11.07 -28.53 -6.48
N GLN A 635 10.31 -27.89 -5.59
CA GLN A 635 10.06 -26.44 -5.60
C GLN A 635 9.92 -25.90 -4.18
N ALA A 636 8.75 -26.10 -3.56
CA ALA A 636 8.44 -25.60 -2.23
C ALA A 636 9.07 -26.46 -1.13
N GLY A 637 9.50 -25.83 -0.04
CA GLY A 637 10.08 -26.49 1.13
C GLY A 637 11.44 -25.93 1.52
N THR A 638 12.11 -26.66 2.42
CA THR A 638 13.42 -26.27 2.95
C THR A 638 14.53 -26.81 2.06
N TRP A 639 15.20 -25.91 1.36
CA TRP A 639 16.41 -26.18 0.62
C TRP A 639 17.64 -25.95 1.49
N HIS A 640 18.77 -26.55 1.13
CA HIS A 640 20.03 -26.29 1.82
C HIS A 640 21.16 -25.93 0.85
N ALA A 641 21.94 -24.91 1.20
CA ALA A 641 23.26 -24.70 0.62
C ALA A 641 24.28 -25.51 1.45
N LEU A 642 25.04 -26.37 0.79
CA LEU A 642 26.09 -27.19 1.37
C LEU A 642 27.44 -26.60 1.01
N LEU A 643 28.19 -26.11 2.01
CA LEU A 643 29.50 -25.49 1.83
C LEU A 643 30.57 -26.27 2.59
N THR A 644 31.63 -26.66 1.89
CA THR A 644 32.81 -27.31 2.47
C THR A 644 34.09 -26.75 1.87
N ILE A 645 35.19 -26.76 2.62
CA ILE A 645 36.52 -26.46 2.05
C ILE A 645 36.93 -27.66 1.19
N GLY A 646 37.05 -27.46 -0.12
CA GLY A 646 37.28 -28.50 -1.11
C GLY A 646 37.17 -27.95 -2.54
N LYS A 647 37.60 -28.72 -3.53
CA LYS A 647 37.47 -28.29 -4.94
C LYS A 647 36.01 -28.40 -5.40
N PRO A 648 35.48 -27.42 -6.15
CA PRO A 648 34.18 -27.53 -6.81
C PRO A 648 34.10 -28.77 -7.71
N ARG A 649 33.00 -29.53 -7.62
CA ARG A 649 32.76 -30.75 -8.39
C ARG A 649 32.19 -30.45 -9.78
N VAL A 650 33.00 -29.84 -10.64
CA VAL A 650 32.61 -29.45 -12.01
C VAL A 650 32.67 -30.58 -13.03
N ASN A 651 33.27 -31.71 -12.67
CA ASN A 651 33.35 -32.90 -13.52
C ASN A 651 32.48 -34.03 -12.95
N ARG A 652 31.87 -34.80 -13.84
CA ARG A 652 31.04 -35.95 -13.48
C ARG A 652 31.93 -37.09 -12.92
N PRO A 653 31.58 -37.74 -11.79
CA PRO A 653 32.45 -38.73 -11.14
C PRO A 653 32.74 -40.00 -11.95
N ASP A 654 31.87 -40.36 -12.90
CA ASP A 654 31.85 -41.62 -13.66
C ASP A 654 32.46 -41.50 -15.07
N VAL A 655 32.93 -40.31 -15.49
CA VAL A 655 33.56 -40.09 -16.80
C VAL A 655 35.08 -39.93 -16.63
N PRO A 656 35.92 -40.87 -17.11
CA PRO A 656 37.37 -40.71 -17.11
C PRO A 656 37.81 -39.51 -17.94
N GLN A 657 38.68 -38.64 -17.39
CA GLN A 657 39.22 -37.50 -18.13
C GLN A 657 39.99 -37.96 -19.38
N ALA A 658 39.63 -37.44 -20.55
CA ALA A 658 40.47 -37.56 -21.74
C ALA A 658 41.69 -36.62 -21.61
N THR A 659 42.83 -37.16 -21.20
CA THR A 659 44.12 -36.47 -21.31
C THR A 659 44.50 -36.31 -22.78
N PHE A 660 44.28 -35.11 -23.34
CA PHE A 660 44.87 -34.73 -24.61
C PHE A 660 46.38 -34.47 -24.42
N GLY A 661 47.20 -35.18 -25.19
CA GLY A 661 48.63 -35.32 -24.98
C GLY A 661 49.44 -34.03 -25.08
N ARG A 662 50.26 -33.79 -24.06
CA ARG A 662 51.58 -33.16 -24.19
C ARG A 662 52.58 -33.95 -23.34
N HIS A 663 53.78 -34.10 -23.88
CA HIS A 663 54.87 -34.97 -23.44
C HIS A 663 54.98 -35.23 -21.93
N ARG A 664 54.99 -36.53 -21.57
CA ARG A 664 55.54 -37.07 -20.32
C ARG A 664 57.01 -36.65 -20.20
N ILE A 665 57.31 -35.78 -19.24
CA ILE A 665 58.52 -35.93 -18.44
C ILE A 665 58.08 -36.75 -17.23
N ASP A 666 58.61 -37.97 -17.14
CA ASP A 666 58.38 -38.87 -16.00
C ASP A 666 58.99 -38.26 -14.73
N VAL A 667 58.15 -37.91 -13.76
CA VAL A 667 58.54 -37.72 -12.36
C VAL A 667 57.73 -38.72 -11.53
N PRO A 668 58.37 -39.51 -10.63
CA PRO A 668 57.70 -40.62 -9.94
C PRO A 668 56.57 -40.15 -9.02
N VAL A 669 55.49 -40.92 -9.04
CA VAL A 669 54.31 -40.78 -8.19
C VAL A 669 54.66 -41.29 -6.79
N GLU A 670 55.02 -40.39 -5.88
CA GLU A 670 55.03 -40.64 -4.44
C GLU A 670 54.49 -39.39 -3.71
N HIS A 671 53.45 -39.60 -2.89
CA HIS A 671 52.93 -38.67 -1.87
C HIS A 671 52.54 -37.24 -2.30
N HIS A 672 51.75 -37.07 -3.37
CA HIS A 672 51.07 -35.79 -3.63
C HIS A 672 49.79 -35.63 -2.80
N ARG A 673 49.97 -35.40 -1.49
CA ARG A 673 49.05 -34.55 -0.72
C ARG A 673 49.09 -33.18 -1.39
N THR A 674 48.07 -32.88 -2.19
CA THR A 674 48.10 -31.80 -3.18
C THR A 674 48.30 -30.42 -2.54
N ALA A 675 48.91 -29.51 -3.31
CA ALA A 675 49.17 -28.09 -2.99
C ALA A 675 47.97 -27.31 -2.40
N VAL A 676 46.74 -27.82 -2.52
CA VAL A 676 45.53 -27.29 -1.87
C VAL A 676 45.59 -27.39 -0.34
N GLU A 677 46.12 -28.51 0.20
CA GLU A 677 46.36 -28.62 1.64
C GLU A 677 47.53 -27.73 2.07
N ALA A 678 48.56 -27.57 1.23
CA ALA A 678 49.72 -26.72 1.53
C ALA A 678 49.36 -25.23 1.56
N VAL A 679 48.47 -24.76 0.68
CA VAL A 679 47.94 -23.39 0.69
C VAL A 679 46.97 -23.19 1.87
N ALA A 680 46.15 -24.19 2.21
CA ALA A 680 45.30 -24.17 3.41
C ALA A 680 46.10 -24.25 4.73
N LEU A 681 47.30 -24.82 4.71
CA LEU A 681 48.23 -24.91 5.85
C LEU A 681 49.12 -23.66 6.00
N ALA A 682 49.32 -22.89 4.93
CA ALA A 682 50.21 -21.71 4.90
C ALA A 682 49.53 -20.39 5.31
N ALA A 683 48.19 -20.34 5.33
CA ALA A 683 47.46 -19.17 5.84
C ALA A 683 47.33 -19.25 7.36
N GLU A 684 47.86 -18.27 8.09
CA GLU A 684 47.78 -18.16 9.56
C GLU A 684 46.34 -17.93 10.11
N GLN A 685 45.29 -18.24 9.34
CA GLN A 685 43.89 -18.26 9.77
C GLN A 685 43.20 -19.54 9.30
N ARG A 686 42.83 -20.39 10.26
CA ARG A 686 42.29 -21.75 10.08
C ARG A 686 40.87 -21.83 9.47
N THR A 687 40.36 -20.78 8.81
CA THR A 687 38.97 -20.70 8.31
C THR A 687 38.85 -19.89 7.03
N VAL A 688 37.88 -20.22 6.18
CA VAL A 688 37.57 -19.48 4.93
C VAL A 688 36.26 -18.69 5.12
N PRO A 689 36.28 -17.35 5.13
CA PRO A 689 35.07 -16.55 5.30
C PRO A 689 34.17 -16.66 4.07
N TYR A 690 32.86 -16.69 4.29
CA TYR A 690 31.87 -16.71 3.23
C TYR A 690 30.69 -15.80 3.54
N SER A 691 30.03 -15.34 2.49
CA SER A 691 28.66 -14.86 2.53
C SER A 691 27.81 -15.65 1.56
N LEU A 692 26.64 -16.08 1.99
CA LEU A 692 25.63 -16.68 1.12
C LEU A 692 24.56 -15.62 0.85
N VAL A 693 24.08 -15.52 -0.38
CA VAL A 693 22.93 -14.68 -0.74
C VAL A 693 21.99 -15.53 -1.57
N VAL A 694 20.73 -15.60 -1.17
CA VAL A 694 19.69 -16.34 -1.87
C VAL A 694 18.66 -15.37 -2.40
N HIS A 695 18.50 -15.31 -3.72
CA HIS A 695 17.42 -14.58 -4.38
C HIS A 695 16.43 -15.55 -4.99
N ALA A 696 15.14 -15.20 -4.98
CA ALA A 696 14.10 -15.96 -5.65
C ALA A 696 13.38 -15.09 -6.68
N TYR A 697 13.17 -15.62 -7.88
CA TYR A 697 12.24 -15.06 -8.86
C TYR A 697 10.84 -15.47 -8.46
N SER A 698 10.27 -14.69 -7.53
CA SER A 698 9.04 -15.03 -6.83
C SER A 698 7.86 -14.18 -7.26
N ASN A 699 6.65 -14.76 -7.17
CA ASN A 699 5.42 -13.99 -7.13
C ASN A 699 5.14 -13.43 -5.72
N LEU A 700 5.84 -13.91 -4.68
CA LEU A 700 5.77 -13.37 -3.33
C LEU A 700 6.86 -12.33 -3.11
N SER A 701 6.46 -11.06 -2.97
CA SER A 701 7.34 -9.90 -2.87
C SER A 701 7.34 -9.26 -1.49
N LEU A 702 8.52 -8.84 -1.03
CA LEU A 702 8.71 -7.93 0.11
C LEU A 702 9.37 -6.64 -0.40
N ARG A 703 8.76 -5.49 -0.12
CA ARG A 703 9.31 -4.18 -0.44
C ARG A 703 9.38 -3.34 0.82
N ALA A 704 10.60 -3.03 1.26
CA ALA A 704 10.85 -2.22 2.44
C ALA A 704 11.40 -0.83 2.06
N ALA A 705 11.00 0.19 2.82
CA ALA A 705 11.48 1.56 2.71
C ALA A 705 11.75 2.14 4.10
N ALA A 706 12.69 3.09 4.17
CA ALA A 706 13.00 3.87 5.36
C ALA A 706 12.83 5.37 5.04
N HIS A 707 12.02 6.04 5.85
CA HIS A 707 11.76 7.47 5.75
C HIS A 707 12.22 8.16 7.03
N GLN A 708 13.17 9.08 6.93
CA GLN A 708 13.72 9.79 8.07
C GLN A 708 13.20 11.23 8.11
N SER A 709 12.78 11.69 9.30
CA SER A 709 12.25 13.04 9.51
C SER A 709 13.32 14.14 9.42
N GLY A 710 14.59 13.74 9.47
CA GLY A 710 15.79 14.59 9.44
C GLY A 710 17.05 13.73 9.44
N PHE A 711 18.21 14.36 9.34
CA PHE A 711 19.54 13.77 9.29
C PHE A 711 20.36 14.10 10.56
N GLU A 712 19.76 14.69 11.59
CA GLU A 712 20.42 14.93 12.88
C GLU A 712 20.02 13.89 13.96
N PRO A 713 20.90 13.61 14.95
CA PRO A 713 20.54 12.75 16.08
C PRO A 713 19.29 13.25 16.81
N GLY A 714 18.33 12.36 17.01
CA GLY A 714 16.98 12.67 17.52
C GLY A 714 15.89 12.58 16.46
N ALA A 715 16.25 12.51 15.17
CA ALA A 715 15.29 12.25 14.10
C ALA A 715 14.59 10.89 14.27
N THR A 716 13.35 10.82 13.79
CA THR A 716 12.56 9.59 13.75
C THR A 716 12.70 8.93 12.38
N VAL A 717 12.93 7.63 12.37
CA VAL A 717 12.92 6.81 11.15
C VAL A 717 11.65 5.98 11.15
N ALA A 718 10.78 6.21 10.17
CA ALA A 718 9.65 5.35 9.85
C ALA A 718 10.10 4.26 8.89
N LEU A 719 9.75 3.01 9.22
CA LEU A 719 9.99 1.83 8.40
C LEU A 719 8.65 1.36 7.85
N GLU A 720 8.58 1.22 6.54
CA GLU A 720 7.41 0.72 5.82
C GLU A 720 7.80 -0.56 5.10
N ALA A 721 6.90 -1.54 5.10
CA ALA A 721 7.08 -2.79 4.38
C ALA A 721 5.77 -3.24 3.75
N THR A 722 5.80 -3.54 2.46
CA THR A 722 4.68 -4.10 1.71
C THR A 722 4.97 -5.55 1.36
N LEU A 723 4.03 -6.43 1.66
CA LEU A 723 4.11 -7.86 1.41
C LEU A 723 2.91 -8.30 0.55
N ALA A 724 3.19 -8.86 -0.62
CA ALA A 724 2.17 -9.23 -1.59
C ALA A 724 2.54 -10.52 -2.35
N GLU A 725 1.54 -11.33 -2.69
CA GLU A 725 1.66 -12.52 -3.52
C GLU A 725 0.89 -12.33 -4.84
N SER A 726 1.59 -12.37 -5.97
CA SER A 726 1.06 -12.09 -7.32
C SER A 726 0.38 -10.71 -7.43
N GLY A 727 0.79 -9.73 -6.60
CA GLY A 727 0.18 -8.40 -6.52
C GLY A 727 -1.01 -8.30 -5.56
N ILE A 728 -1.46 -9.41 -4.97
CA ILE A 728 -2.52 -9.44 -3.95
C ILE A 728 -1.87 -9.24 -2.58
N PRO A 729 -2.39 -8.39 -1.69
CA PRO A 729 -1.90 -8.29 -0.32
C PRO A 729 -1.76 -9.66 0.35
N ALA A 730 -0.64 -9.89 1.02
CA ALA A 730 -0.37 -11.16 1.67
C ALA A 730 -1.46 -11.49 2.72
N ARG A 731 -1.70 -12.79 2.94
CA ARG A 731 -2.70 -13.25 3.90
C ARG A 731 -2.39 -12.75 5.31
N ALA A 732 -3.45 -12.54 6.09
CA ALA A 732 -3.34 -12.24 7.50
C ALA A 732 -2.51 -13.30 8.24
N GLY A 733 -1.70 -12.86 9.20
CA GLY A 733 -0.80 -13.74 9.97
C GLY A 733 0.66 -13.71 9.52
N ALA A 734 1.02 -12.89 8.53
CA ALA A 734 2.41 -12.59 8.26
C ALA A 734 3.02 -11.75 9.41
N HIS A 735 4.25 -12.06 9.78
CA HIS A 735 5.03 -11.36 10.79
C HIS A 735 6.16 -10.60 10.11
N VAL A 736 6.20 -9.28 10.29
CA VAL A 736 7.24 -8.41 9.74
C VAL A 736 7.95 -7.69 10.87
N TRP A 737 9.27 -7.76 10.89
CA TRP A 737 10.10 -7.07 11.87
C TRP A 737 11.40 -6.58 11.24
N THR A 738 12.11 -5.71 11.93
CA THR A 738 13.42 -5.23 11.53
C THR A 738 14.45 -5.59 12.58
N GLU A 739 15.54 -6.24 12.15
CA GLU A 739 16.77 -6.36 12.92
C GLU A 739 17.57 -5.06 12.74
N LEU A 740 17.49 -4.17 13.73
CA LEU A 740 18.13 -2.87 13.73
C LEU A 740 19.53 -2.96 14.33
N ALA A 741 20.56 -2.69 13.54
CA ALA A 741 21.92 -2.48 14.03
C ALA A 741 22.19 -0.98 14.16
N ARG A 742 22.31 -0.51 15.41
CA ARG A 742 22.60 0.90 15.74
C ARG A 742 24.11 1.20 15.55
N PRO A 743 24.49 2.48 15.37
CA PRO A 743 25.89 2.88 15.19
C PRO A 743 26.83 2.45 16.34
N ASN A 744 26.31 2.35 17.55
CA ASN A 744 27.05 1.96 18.76
C ASN A 744 27.23 0.42 18.90
N GLY A 745 26.84 -0.36 17.88
CA GLY A 745 26.93 -1.82 17.88
C GLY A 745 25.77 -2.54 18.58
N VAL A 746 24.85 -1.80 19.23
CA VAL A 746 23.65 -2.38 19.83
C VAL A 746 22.71 -2.89 18.74
N ARG A 747 22.23 -4.12 18.90
CA ARG A 747 21.21 -4.73 18.04
C ARG A 747 19.87 -4.73 18.76
N GLU A 748 18.81 -4.35 18.07
CA GLU A 748 17.45 -4.27 18.59
C GLU A 748 16.47 -4.78 17.54
N THR A 749 15.29 -5.23 17.97
CA THR A 749 14.21 -5.63 17.07
C THR A 749 13.09 -4.61 17.10
N VAL A 750 12.72 -4.09 15.93
CA VAL A 750 11.54 -3.22 15.75
C VAL A 750 10.45 -4.03 15.07
N VAL A 751 9.30 -4.21 15.73
CA VAL A 751 8.15 -4.92 15.15
C VAL A 751 7.37 -3.96 14.26
N LEU A 752 7.06 -4.35 13.02
CA LEU A 752 6.23 -3.57 12.12
C LEU A 752 4.79 -4.12 12.19
N ARG A 753 3.82 -3.24 12.42
CA ARG A 753 2.41 -3.62 12.59
C ARG A 753 1.66 -3.43 11.29
N GLU A 754 0.82 -4.40 10.95
CA GLU A 754 -0.07 -4.31 9.80
C GLU A 754 -1.10 -3.20 10.04
N THR A 755 -1.16 -2.23 9.12
CA THR A 755 -2.06 -1.07 9.20
C THR A 755 -3.26 -1.23 8.27
N VAL A 756 -3.01 -1.77 7.09
CA VAL A 756 -3.98 -2.28 6.12
C VAL A 756 -3.41 -3.59 5.57
N PRO A 757 -4.24 -4.47 4.96
CA PRO A 757 -3.78 -5.77 4.48
C PRO A 757 -2.49 -5.67 3.65
N GLY A 758 -1.46 -6.41 4.05
CA GLY A 758 -0.15 -6.45 3.38
C GLY A 758 0.78 -5.25 3.62
N HIS A 759 0.36 -4.22 4.36
CA HIS A 759 1.17 -3.02 4.62
C HIS A 759 1.53 -2.87 6.11
N PHE A 760 2.82 -2.89 6.41
CA PHE A 760 3.37 -2.95 7.76
C PHE A 760 4.19 -1.70 8.06
N VAL A 761 3.96 -1.09 9.23
CA VAL A 761 4.62 0.15 9.65
C VAL A 761 5.23 0.01 11.04
N GLY A 762 6.44 0.54 11.22
CA GLY A 762 7.14 0.66 12.49
C GLY A 762 8.00 1.92 12.53
N ASN A 763 8.49 2.31 13.70
CA ASN A 763 9.40 3.45 13.82
C ASN A 763 10.43 3.27 14.95
N PHE A 764 11.51 4.04 14.87
CA PHE A 764 12.49 4.15 15.95
C PHE A 764 13.16 5.53 15.94
N ALA A 765 13.72 5.92 17.10
CA ALA A 765 14.47 7.17 17.25
C ALA A 765 15.99 6.96 17.09
N THR A 766 16.64 7.94 16.46
CA THR A 766 18.08 7.93 16.15
C THR A 766 18.91 8.62 17.24
N GLY A 767 19.10 7.97 18.38
CA GLY A 767 19.80 8.57 19.53
C GLY A 767 21.32 8.81 19.38
N ALA A 768 21.97 8.35 18.31
CA ALA A 768 23.42 8.45 18.13
C ALA A 768 23.77 8.73 16.66
N ALA A 769 24.80 9.54 16.44
CA ALA A 769 25.32 9.78 15.09
C ALA A 769 25.91 8.51 14.48
N GLY A 770 25.63 8.27 13.20
CA GLY A 770 26.13 7.17 12.39
C GLY A 770 25.04 6.51 11.55
N ILE A 771 25.34 5.29 11.07
CA ILE A 771 24.45 4.51 10.20
C ILE A 771 23.64 3.51 11.01
N TYR A 772 22.34 3.53 10.79
CA TYR A 772 21.37 2.56 11.26
C TYR A 772 21.08 1.59 10.12
N ARG A 773 21.49 0.33 10.28
CA ARG A 773 21.20 -0.72 9.28
C ARG A 773 19.93 -1.45 9.71
N CYS A 774 18.94 -1.42 8.85
CA CYS A 774 17.62 -1.97 9.09
C CYS A 774 17.43 -3.19 8.18
N ARG A 775 17.67 -4.39 8.68
CA ARG A 775 17.35 -5.62 7.95
C ARG A 775 15.90 -5.98 8.24
N VAL A 776 15.01 -5.61 7.32
CA VAL A 776 13.58 -5.93 7.39
C VAL A 776 13.42 -7.40 6.99
N ARG A 777 12.65 -8.15 7.78
CA ARG A 777 12.39 -9.57 7.58
C ARG A 777 10.89 -9.82 7.67
N ALA A 778 10.41 -10.72 6.82
CA ALA A 778 9.02 -11.16 6.81
C ALA A 778 8.96 -12.69 6.81
N THR A 779 8.07 -13.25 7.61
CA THR A 779 7.72 -14.67 7.60
C THR A 779 6.22 -14.85 7.59
N GLY A 780 5.74 -15.90 6.94
CA GLY A 780 4.31 -16.22 6.90
C GLY A 780 4.08 -17.50 6.12
N THR A 781 2.84 -17.67 5.65
CA THR A 781 2.42 -18.80 4.81
C THR A 781 1.94 -18.31 3.46
N SER A 782 2.39 -18.94 2.38
CA SER A 782 1.93 -18.68 1.02
C SER A 782 0.48 -19.11 0.80
N SER A 783 -0.08 -18.80 -0.36
CA SER A 783 -1.45 -19.18 -0.72
C SER A 783 -1.70 -20.70 -0.68
N ALA A 784 -0.71 -21.52 -1.03
CA ALA A 784 -0.75 -22.98 -0.92
C ALA A 784 -0.31 -23.53 0.44
N GLY A 785 -0.01 -22.67 1.41
CA GLY A 785 0.26 -23.06 2.80
C GLY A 785 1.71 -23.38 3.13
N TYR A 786 2.67 -23.03 2.28
CA TYR A 786 4.10 -23.22 2.56
C TYR A 786 4.65 -22.04 3.37
N ALA A 787 5.53 -22.33 4.33
CA ALA A 787 6.20 -21.29 5.08
C ALA A 787 7.19 -20.54 4.17
N PHE A 788 7.19 -19.21 4.23
CA PHE A 788 8.17 -18.37 3.53
C PHE A 788 8.98 -17.52 4.48
N GLN A 789 10.13 -17.06 3.95
CA GLN A 789 10.90 -15.97 4.52
C GLN A 789 11.33 -15.02 3.41
N ARG A 790 11.32 -13.72 3.70
CA ARG A 790 11.82 -12.66 2.83
C ARG A 790 12.60 -11.65 3.65
N GLU A 791 13.61 -11.05 3.06
CA GLU A 791 14.47 -10.07 3.72
C GLU A 791 14.76 -8.90 2.79
N GLN A 792 14.97 -7.71 3.32
CA GLN A 792 15.49 -6.58 2.58
C GLN A 792 16.23 -5.65 3.53
N THR A 793 17.41 -5.17 3.13
CA THR A 793 18.15 -4.20 3.94
C THR A 793 17.86 -2.79 3.46
N VAL A 794 17.50 -1.90 4.36
CA VAL A 794 17.47 -0.45 4.13
C VAL A 794 18.37 0.24 5.15
N THR A 795 18.88 1.41 4.81
CA THR A 795 19.75 2.18 5.72
C THR A 795 19.16 3.54 6.02
N ALA A 796 19.39 4.02 7.23
CA ALA A 796 19.15 5.40 7.64
C ALA A 796 20.43 5.95 8.26
N ALA A 797 20.65 7.25 8.16
CA ALA A 797 21.85 7.89 8.69
C ALA A 797 21.56 9.24 9.31
N VAL A 798 22.26 9.51 10.42
CA VAL A 798 22.22 10.82 11.08
C VAL A 798 23.62 11.27 11.53
N TRP A 799 23.90 12.57 11.45
CA TRP A 799 25.14 13.20 11.89
C TRP A 799 24.89 14.65 12.29
N GLN A 800 25.81 15.25 13.04
CA GLN A 800 25.70 16.66 13.40
C GLN A 800 25.81 17.54 12.16
N GLY A 801 24.83 18.44 11.94
CA GLY A 801 24.76 19.28 10.76
C GLY A 801 24.10 18.61 9.55
N GLY A 802 23.59 17.38 9.68
CA GLY A 802 23.00 16.66 8.56
C GLY A 802 21.80 17.34 7.92
N ASP A 803 20.96 18.01 8.71
CA ASP A 803 19.81 18.77 8.17
C ASP A 803 20.25 19.99 7.36
N ARG A 804 21.35 20.63 7.76
CA ARG A 804 21.98 21.70 6.97
C ARG A 804 22.58 21.16 5.68
N ASP A 805 23.24 20.01 5.74
CA ASP A 805 23.84 19.37 4.57
C ASP A 805 22.77 18.81 3.60
N ALA A 806 21.54 18.62 4.07
CA ALA A 806 20.37 18.25 3.27
C ALA A 806 19.64 19.43 2.61
N ASP A 807 19.89 20.68 3.06
CA ASP A 807 19.25 21.87 2.51
C ASP A 807 19.73 22.12 1.06
N PRO A 808 18.84 22.14 0.05
CA PRO A 808 19.18 22.42 -1.33
C PRO A 808 19.95 23.73 -1.53
N GLN A 809 19.75 24.72 -0.65
CA GLN A 809 20.46 26.00 -0.69
C GLN A 809 21.88 25.89 -0.14
N CYS A 810 22.19 24.84 0.62
CA CYS A 810 23.51 24.55 1.20
C CYS A 810 24.22 23.36 0.52
N THR A 811 23.50 22.51 -0.22
CA THR A 811 24.08 21.46 -1.08
C THR A 811 24.75 22.10 -2.30
N GLY A 812 26.00 21.73 -2.58
CA GLY A 812 26.74 22.22 -3.75
C GLY A 812 27.69 23.37 -3.44
N GLY A 813 28.71 23.07 -2.61
CA GLY A 813 29.66 24.03 -2.09
C GLY A 813 29.06 24.85 -0.95
N GLY A 814 29.52 24.62 0.29
CA GLY A 814 29.06 25.41 1.44
C GLY A 814 29.18 26.92 1.22
N PRO A 815 28.59 27.78 2.08
CA PRO A 815 28.53 29.24 1.88
C PRO A 815 29.88 29.88 1.52
N VAL A 816 30.97 29.31 2.02
CA VAL A 816 32.35 29.73 1.75
C VAL A 816 32.76 29.48 0.29
N VAL A 817 32.40 28.34 -0.31
CA VAL A 817 32.75 28.01 -1.70
C VAL A 817 31.96 28.89 -2.67
N ARG A 818 30.64 29.05 -2.47
CA ARG A 818 29.85 29.99 -3.27
C ARG A 818 30.29 31.44 -3.09
N TRP A 819 30.71 31.82 -1.87
CA TRP A 819 31.28 33.13 -1.61
C TRP A 819 32.63 33.32 -2.32
N LEU A 820 33.50 32.31 -2.34
CA LEU A 820 34.78 32.33 -3.06
C LEU A 820 34.56 32.42 -4.58
N GLU A 821 33.65 31.64 -5.14
CA GLU A 821 33.29 31.71 -6.57
C GLU A 821 32.68 33.08 -6.94
N GLU A 822 31.81 33.61 -6.09
CA GLU A 822 31.25 34.94 -6.31
C GLU A 822 32.33 36.04 -6.15
N HIS A 823 33.27 35.87 -5.23
CA HIS A 823 34.41 36.75 -5.03
C HIS A 823 35.35 36.72 -6.25
N ASP A 824 35.74 35.54 -6.72
CA ASP A 824 36.61 35.35 -7.87
C ASP A 824 35.95 35.83 -9.15
N ARG A 825 34.63 35.62 -9.31
CA ARG A 825 33.85 36.19 -10.42
C ARG A 825 33.84 37.72 -10.38
N LYS A 826 33.61 38.32 -9.21
CA LYS A 826 33.63 39.79 -9.02
C LYS A 826 35.03 40.35 -9.24
N LEU A 827 36.07 39.65 -8.78
CA LEU A 827 37.46 40.02 -8.99
C LEU A 827 37.84 39.96 -10.47
N CYS A 828 37.49 38.89 -11.18
CA CYS A 828 37.68 38.75 -12.62
C CYS A 828 36.90 39.82 -13.41
N GLN A 829 35.68 40.19 -12.99
CA GLN A 829 34.92 41.29 -13.59
C GLN A 829 35.61 42.64 -13.36
N LEU A 830 36.11 42.90 -12.14
CA LEU A 830 36.85 44.11 -11.80
C LEU A 830 38.14 44.21 -12.61
N LEU A 831 38.92 43.13 -12.68
CA LEU A 831 40.17 43.10 -13.43
C LEU A 831 39.94 43.26 -14.93
N ARG A 832 38.87 42.69 -15.49
CA ARG A 832 38.45 42.94 -16.88
C ARG A 832 38.01 44.39 -17.10
N CYS A 833 37.32 45.00 -16.14
CA CYS A 833 36.93 46.40 -16.20
C CYS A 833 38.15 47.35 -16.16
N ILE A 834 39.19 46.99 -15.41
CA ILE A 834 40.42 47.80 -15.32
C ILE A 834 41.31 47.57 -16.55
N LEU A 835 41.57 46.31 -16.91
CA LEU A 835 42.60 45.95 -17.89
C LEU A 835 42.06 45.74 -19.31
N GLY A 836 40.75 45.60 -19.51
CA GLY A 836 40.13 45.38 -20.81
C GLY A 836 40.26 46.56 -21.77
N GLU A 837 40.03 46.31 -23.07
CA GLU A 837 40.02 47.37 -24.08
C GLU A 837 38.86 48.36 -23.82
N GLY A 838 39.19 49.64 -23.63
CA GLY A 838 38.21 50.67 -23.23
C GLY A 838 37.86 50.70 -21.74
N GLY A 839 38.57 49.94 -20.91
CA GLY A 839 38.40 49.90 -19.46
C GLY A 839 38.88 51.15 -18.72
N ALA A 840 38.87 51.10 -17.39
CA ALA A 840 39.23 52.24 -16.52
C ALA A 840 40.68 52.73 -16.68
N LEU A 841 41.55 51.91 -17.29
CA LEU A 841 42.93 52.26 -17.56
C LEU A 841 43.04 52.99 -18.90
N SER A 842 43.19 54.32 -18.83
CA SER A 842 43.25 55.20 -20.01
C SER A 842 44.46 54.89 -20.90
N HIS A 843 44.33 55.22 -22.19
CA HIS A 843 45.38 54.97 -23.19
C HIS A 843 46.73 55.62 -22.82
N ASP A 844 46.71 56.81 -22.22
CA ASP A 844 47.92 57.50 -21.75
C ASP A 844 48.57 56.83 -20.53
N CYS A 845 47.77 56.28 -19.63
CA CYS A 845 48.27 55.51 -18.49
C CYS A 845 48.91 54.19 -18.96
N ALA A 846 48.29 53.51 -19.92
CA ALA A 846 48.83 52.28 -20.52
C ALA A 846 50.20 52.51 -21.17
N LYS A 847 50.39 53.63 -21.89
CA LYS A 847 51.70 54.01 -22.47
C LYS A 847 52.78 54.24 -21.42
N ARG A 848 52.43 54.89 -20.30
CA ARG A 848 53.37 55.14 -19.20
C ARG A 848 53.78 53.86 -18.49
N LEU A 849 52.85 52.93 -18.26
CA LEU A 849 53.13 51.62 -17.68
C LEU A 849 54.02 50.77 -18.58
N HIS A 850 53.78 50.81 -19.90
CA HIS A 850 54.66 50.15 -20.88
C HIS A 850 56.07 50.75 -20.87
N ALA A 851 56.20 52.08 -20.80
CA ALA A 851 57.50 52.75 -20.68
C ALA A 851 58.23 52.42 -19.36
N ALA A 852 57.50 52.05 -18.32
CA ALA A 852 58.03 51.57 -17.05
C ALA A 852 58.32 50.04 -17.03
N GLY A 853 58.15 49.34 -18.17
CA GLY A 853 58.49 47.93 -18.32
C GLY A 853 57.35 46.94 -18.03
N VAL A 854 56.10 47.40 -17.89
CA VAL A 854 54.93 46.53 -17.67
C VAL A 854 54.28 46.14 -19.00
N ASP A 855 54.31 44.86 -19.32
CA ASP A 855 53.67 44.28 -20.52
C ASP A 855 52.18 44.02 -20.27
N LEU A 856 51.35 44.99 -20.69
CA LEU A 856 49.90 44.93 -20.51
C LEU A 856 49.21 43.91 -21.41
N GLU A 857 49.78 43.56 -22.57
CA GLU A 857 49.21 42.51 -23.43
C GLU A 857 49.39 41.14 -22.80
N ARG A 858 50.58 40.87 -22.26
CA ARG A 858 50.85 39.63 -21.52
C ARG A 858 49.98 39.52 -20.27
N LEU A 859 49.77 40.62 -19.54
CA LEU A 859 48.86 40.66 -18.39
C LEU A 859 47.41 40.36 -18.79
N ARG A 860 46.92 40.90 -19.90
CA ARG A 860 45.59 40.57 -20.44
C ARG A 860 45.48 39.10 -20.83
N HIS A 861 46.50 38.55 -21.48
CA HIS A 861 46.52 37.13 -21.80
C HIS A 861 46.52 36.26 -20.54
N CYS A 862 47.29 36.60 -19.50
CA CYS A 862 47.25 35.90 -18.23
C CYS A 862 45.86 36.00 -17.57
N LEU A 863 45.23 37.18 -17.62
CA LEU A 863 43.88 37.40 -17.11
C LEU A 863 42.86 36.54 -17.86
N GLU A 864 42.93 36.44 -19.18
CA GLU A 864 42.05 35.58 -19.98
C GLU A 864 42.26 34.10 -19.68
N ALA A 865 43.50 33.68 -19.41
CA ALA A 865 43.80 32.31 -19.02
C ALA A 865 43.25 31.97 -17.62
N CYS A 866 43.34 32.90 -16.66
CA CYS A 866 42.87 32.71 -15.29
C CYS A 866 41.34 32.89 -15.13
N CYS A 867 40.72 33.77 -15.90
CA CYS A 867 39.29 34.12 -15.76
C CYS A 867 38.39 33.46 -16.82
N LYS A 868 38.80 32.34 -17.45
CA LYS A 868 38.00 31.68 -18.49
C LYS A 868 36.56 31.43 -17.98
N PRO A 869 35.52 31.86 -18.71
CA PRO A 869 34.16 31.54 -18.30
C PRO A 869 33.95 30.03 -18.43
N VAL A 870 33.39 29.40 -17.37
CA VAL A 870 32.72 28.11 -17.50
C VAL A 870 31.61 28.30 -18.53
N LYS A 871 31.68 27.57 -19.65
CA LYS A 871 30.67 27.70 -20.70
C LYS A 871 29.32 27.26 -20.12
N PRO A 872 28.27 28.10 -20.13
CA PRO A 872 26.93 27.58 -19.97
C PRO A 872 26.65 26.65 -21.16
N GLY A 873 26.19 25.44 -20.86
CA GLY A 873 25.75 24.47 -21.87
C GLY A 873 24.73 25.15 -22.79
N ARG A 874 24.89 24.96 -24.10
CA ARG A 874 23.87 25.37 -25.07
C ARG A 874 22.66 24.47 -24.85
N ASP A 875 21.55 25.06 -24.43
CA ASP A 875 20.22 24.49 -24.61
C ASP A 875 20.03 24.21 -26.12
N GLY A 876 19.86 22.94 -26.46
CA GLY A 876 19.62 22.42 -27.80
C GLY A 876 18.90 21.10 -27.73
#